data_AF-A0A974TE98-F1
#
_entry.id   AF-A0A974TE98-F1
#
_cell.length_a   1.000
_cell.length_b   1.000
_cell.length_c   1.000
_cell.angle_alpha   90.00
_cell.angle_beta   90.00
_cell.angle_gamma   90.00
#
_symmetry.space_group_name_H-M   'P 1'
#
loop_
_entity.id
_entity.type
_entity.pdbx_description
1 polymer ?
#
loop_
_entity_poly.entity_id
_entity_poly.type
_entity_poly.pdbx_seq_one_letter_code
_entity_poly.pdbx_strand_id
1 'polypeptide(L)'
;MIRFDPPGFLDDFSEAEKDEWSRIVSNWLNRAREGSPEENDGPRTQFFNPLTHPPGPGAQVAVIAWNAFPRQVRNSSLSDTQRWRRADADRNLQDEYCEWSVTRDPATRKITRVTFTCEGPEYWEILASLNPDKVVALYREFVSPAVRSEDLFVNGRYNRQNRYNSTTADGAMHLIQAANTLGAEIELGAAATIRRVRNGDEITGAQELILCSAYGAPGRNSDPFIGEQVNALARQKADITLNNPVGLYFHEFNPIGWMTPDGVDARSFWRFVRGVGEYPVRAVYEVPPERGYVVGDIKIAGRPIEFGGQIADFVTIKLEGLATRIGASTAQPFEGCKHAAQPPAVAAAAPAAAVPIGLPLGSRGAATLAASGVAGDMTEQEQLARLPEALRSGLEIDEEAAPPALLPYPKLPDETFLPRMVSGKIMAYASPDSTYAVTKKLLDSARRSIVIGIYDFNADYMKELLKRAMRRGVSVSLMLDTNHSDDPGVFSELSSLGATCVKAPSSSAGNPVAYFGNAHEKIIVVDDEIVMIQSGNWSENSVPFNEGDGVVVGAFQAGNRDMGLAVHSRDLATFFSSLVARDMRLALGERPDEAPPMLALVASPASETFFEAAPPEAPEQLFSSLTVTPSAPVRITPVVTPENFHPTLRSLLRSAARSLRIEQQYIRGGQEAVEALLHDISRAREANPELVIRIIVSPKYLTGANRTRFFEAMERFDLAFDDNFRFLSRSHFVHCHNKLIVVDEERVLLGSQNWSTTGLLSNREASLLVEHAGIAAYFAGIFDVDWDLSAPGDAPPDVLGMDMFELPRAEDFTRGGVVLSRTRDYNDV
;
A
#
# COMPACT_ATOMS: atom_id res chain seq x y z
N MET A 1 -19.94 27.83 -17.81
CA MET A 1 -20.97 26.78 -17.74
C MET A 1 -22.32 27.45 -17.55
N ILE A 2 -23.38 26.98 -18.21
CA ILE A 2 -24.73 27.60 -18.14
C ILE A 2 -25.67 26.77 -17.25
N ARG A 3 -25.42 25.46 -17.13
CA ARG A 3 -26.12 24.52 -16.24
C ARG A 3 -25.22 23.29 -15.96
N PHE A 4 -25.55 22.52 -14.92
CA PHE A 4 -25.01 21.17 -14.75
C PHE A 4 -25.75 20.19 -15.66
N ASP A 5 -25.00 19.30 -16.29
CA ASP A 5 -25.54 18.21 -17.09
C ASP A 5 -25.88 17.00 -16.19
N PRO A 6 -26.85 16.16 -16.59
CA PRO A 6 -27.11 14.90 -15.91
C PRO A 6 -25.89 13.96 -15.92
N PRO A 7 -25.73 13.08 -14.90
CA PRO A 7 -24.63 12.13 -14.86
C PRO A 7 -24.60 11.32 -16.15
N GLY A 8 -23.42 11.14 -16.74
CA GLY A 8 -23.26 10.40 -18.00
C GLY A 8 -23.81 11.11 -19.24
N PHE A 9 -24.18 12.39 -19.12
CA PHE A 9 -24.93 13.14 -20.12
C PHE A 9 -26.21 12.43 -20.56
N LEU A 10 -26.89 11.76 -19.63
CA LEU A 10 -28.16 11.09 -19.91
C LEU A 10 -29.20 12.09 -20.42
N ASP A 11 -29.93 11.69 -21.46
CA ASP A 11 -30.90 12.51 -22.19
C ASP A 11 -32.35 12.18 -21.82
N ASP A 12 -32.59 11.47 -20.71
CA ASP A 12 -33.94 11.11 -20.27
C ASP A 12 -34.77 12.30 -19.79
N PHE A 13 -34.10 13.39 -19.38
CA PHE A 13 -34.73 14.66 -19.03
C PHE A 13 -34.96 15.52 -20.29
N SER A 14 -36.15 16.11 -20.39
CA SER A 14 -36.40 17.26 -21.27
C SER A 14 -35.55 18.47 -20.86
N GLU A 15 -35.45 19.47 -21.73
CA GLU A 15 -34.64 20.67 -21.45
C GLU A 15 -35.07 21.40 -20.16
N ALA A 16 -36.37 21.49 -19.87
CA ALA A 16 -36.86 22.08 -18.64
C ALA A 16 -36.52 21.24 -17.40
N GLU A 17 -36.51 19.92 -17.52
CA GLU A 17 -36.13 19.01 -16.43
C GLU A 17 -34.61 19.03 -16.18
N LYS A 18 -33.79 19.26 -17.21
CA LYS A 18 -32.32 19.49 -17.06
C LYS A 18 -32.02 20.77 -16.27
N ASP A 19 -32.82 21.82 -16.46
CA ASP A 19 -32.67 23.05 -15.68
C ASP A 19 -33.01 22.81 -14.20
N GLU A 20 -34.03 21.99 -13.92
CA GLU A 20 -34.38 21.57 -12.56
C GLU A 20 -33.29 20.69 -11.93
N TRP A 21 -32.73 19.73 -12.68
CA TRP A 21 -31.56 18.94 -12.26
C TRP A 21 -30.40 19.86 -11.88
N SER A 22 -30.05 20.81 -12.75
CA SER A 22 -28.97 21.76 -12.52
C SER A 22 -29.22 22.61 -11.27
N ARG A 23 -30.45 23.06 -11.04
CA ARG A 23 -30.84 23.81 -9.84
C ARG A 23 -30.62 22.97 -8.58
N ILE A 24 -30.98 21.68 -8.61
CA ILE A 24 -30.82 20.76 -7.47
C ILE A 24 -29.34 20.50 -7.18
N VAL A 25 -28.53 20.16 -8.19
CA VAL A 25 -27.08 19.94 -8.03
C VAL A 25 -26.38 21.20 -7.51
N SER A 26 -26.71 22.36 -8.06
CA SER A 26 -26.21 23.66 -7.58
C SER A 26 -26.54 23.88 -6.09
N ASN A 27 -27.73 23.50 -5.65
CA ASN A 27 -28.11 23.58 -4.23
C ASN A 27 -27.36 22.58 -3.36
N TRP A 28 -27.11 21.35 -3.84
CA TRP A 28 -26.27 20.38 -3.12
C TRP A 28 -24.86 20.90 -2.91
N LEU A 29 -24.22 21.41 -3.97
CA LEU A 29 -22.89 22.00 -3.88
C LEU A 29 -22.85 23.21 -2.93
N ASN A 30 -23.88 24.05 -2.94
CA ASN A 30 -23.97 25.19 -2.02
C ASN A 30 -24.10 24.73 -0.55
N ARG A 31 -24.95 23.74 -0.27
CA ARG A 31 -25.08 23.18 1.09
C ARG A 31 -23.80 22.49 1.56
N ALA A 32 -23.18 21.69 0.69
CA ALA A 32 -21.92 21.04 0.98
C ALA A 32 -20.79 22.06 1.25
N ARG A 33 -20.83 23.23 0.58
CA ARG A 33 -19.92 24.36 0.88
C ARG A 33 -20.18 25.01 2.24
N GLU A 34 -21.44 25.13 2.65
CA GLU A 34 -21.81 25.69 3.95
C GLU A 34 -21.29 24.80 5.09
N GLY A 35 -21.41 23.47 4.94
CA GLY A 35 -20.98 22.52 5.95
C GLY A 35 -21.73 22.71 7.27
N SER A 36 -21.09 22.37 8.39
CA SER A 36 -21.67 22.56 9.73
C SER A 36 -20.69 23.27 10.66
N PRO A 37 -20.67 24.63 10.69
CA PRO A 37 -19.74 25.39 11.52
C PRO A 37 -19.80 25.04 13.01
N GLU A 38 -21.00 24.73 13.52
CA GLU A 38 -21.24 24.31 14.90
C GLU A 38 -20.51 23.01 15.26
N GLU A 39 -20.27 22.14 14.27
CA GLU A 39 -19.57 20.86 14.42
C GLU A 39 -18.10 20.96 14.02
N ASN A 40 -17.56 22.17 13.88
CA ASN A 40 -16.23 22.40 13.33
C ASN A 40 -16.10 21.84 11.90
N ASP A 41 -17.15 21.87 11.08
CA ASP A 41 -17.22 21.28 9.74
C ASP A 41 -17.65 22.27 8.67
N GLY A 42 -17.41 23.56 8.89
CA GLY A 42 -17.74 24.62 7.95
C GLY A 42 -17.43 26.02 8.48
N PRO A 43 -17.47 27.07 7.64
CA PRO A 43 -17.70 27.00 6.20
C PRO A 43 -16.53 26.36 5.44
N ARG A 44 -16.84 25.54 4.44
CA ARG A 44 -15.84 24.81 3.63
C ARG A 44 -15.34 25.71 2.49
N THR A 45 -14.56 26.72 2.86
CA THR A 45 -14.23 27.86 1.99
C THR A 45 -13.43 27.54 0.73
N GLN A 46 -12.75 26.38 0.68
CA GLN A 46 -12.04 25.90 -0.50
C GLN A 46 -12.93 25.06 -1.43
N PHE A 47 -14.15 24.68 -1.01
CA PHE A 47 -15.12 24.04 -1.89
C PHE A 47 -15.98 25.11 -2.60
N PHE A 48 -16.21 24.98 -3.90
CA PHE A 48 -16.99 25.96 -4.64
C PHE A 48 -18.03 25.34 -5.57
N ASN A 49 -19.01 26.16 -5.96
CA ASN A 49 -20.02 25.81 -6.95
C ASN A 49 -19.62 26.43 -8.31
N PRO A 50 -19.21 25.64 -9.31
CA PRO A 50 -18.69 26.16 -10.58
C PRO A 50 -19.74 26.87 -11.44
N LEU A 51 -21.03 26.71 -11.14
CA LEU A 51 -22.10 27.44 -11.83
C LEU A 51 -22.17 28.91 -11.37
N THR A 52 -21.95 29.16 -10.08
CA THR A 52 -21.98 30.53 -9.51
C THR A 52 -20.60 31.17 -9.40
N HIS A 53 -19.54 30.34 -9.32
CA HIS A 53 -18.15 30.75 -9.25
C HIS A 53 -17.36 30.01 -10.34
N PRO A 54 -17.41 30.48 -11.59
CA PRO A 54 -16.75 29.80 -12.70
C PRO A 54 -15.25 29.63 -12.45
N PRO A 55 -14.66 28.47 -12.80
CA PRO A 55 -13.23 28.24 -12.63
C PRO A 55 -12.39 29.22 -13.47
N GLY A 56 -11.25 29.64 -12.93
CA GLY A 56 -10.33 30.55 -13.61
C GLY A 56 -9.50 29.89 -14.73
N PRO A 57 -8.79 30.69 -15.55
CA PRO A 57 -7.84 30.16 -16.54
C PRO A 57 -6.78 29.28 -15.88
N GLY A 58 -6.57 28.07 -16.41
CA GLY A 58 -5.63 27.09 -15.82
C GLY A 58 -6.24 26.14 -14.78
N ALA A 59 -7.57 26.06 -14.69
CA ALA A 59 -8.23 25.00 -13.94
C ALA A 59 -7.86 23.62 -14.48
N GLN A 60 -7.71 22.65 -13.58
CA GLN A 60 -7.27 21.30 -13.88
C GLN A 60 -8.36 20.32 -13.49
N VAL A 61 -8.63 19.36 -14.38
CA VAL A 61 -9.51 18.21 -14.10
C VAL A 61 -8.62 17.03 -13.73
N ALA A 62 -8.97 16.34 -12.65
CA ALA A 62 -8.30 15.13 -12.21
C ALA A 62 -9.27 13.96 -12.19
N VAL A 63 -8.85 12.83 -12.75
CA VAL A 63 -9.58 11.56 -12.64
C VAL A 63 -9.16 10.87 -11.35
N ILE A 64 -10.13 10.53 -10.50
CA ILE A 64 -9.91 9.78 -9.26
C ILE A 64 -10.61 8.45 -9.46
N ALA A 65 -9.86 7.34 -9.50
CA ALA A 65 -10.38 6.01 -9.79
C ALA A 65 -10.01 4.98 -8.72
N TRP A 66 -10.91 4.02 -8.47
CA TRP A 66 -10.74 2.94 -7.49
C TRP A 66 -11.43 1.65 -7.96
N ASN A 67 -11.15 0.54 -7.27
CA ASN A 67 -11.72 -0.77 -7.59
C ASN A 67 -13.20 -0.87 -7.18
N ALA A 68 -14.02 -1.47 -8.04
CA ALA A 68 -15.45 -1.62 -7.84
C ALA A 68 -15.83 -2.73 -6.84
N PHE A 69 -14.93 -3.65 -6.50
CA PHE A 69 -15.20 -4.69 -5.53
C PHE A 69 -15.13 -4.16 -4.08
N PRO A 70 -16.15 -4.40 -3.24
CA PRO A 70 -16.22 -3.98 -1.85
C PRO A 70 -15.02 -4.36 -0.98
N ARG A 71 -14.22 -3.38 -0.55
CA ARG A 71 -13.07 -3.63 0.33
C ARG A 71 -13.50 -4.23 1.66
N GLN A 72 -14.61 -3.77 2.21
CA GLN A 72 -15.12 -4.28 3.50
C GLN A 72 -15.50 -5.76 3.42
N VAL A 73 -16.07 -6.20 2.29
CA VAL A 73 -16.39 -7.62 2.07
C VAL A 73 -15.11 -8.42 1.85
N ARG A 74 -14.13 -7.87 1.13
CA ARG A 74 -12.82 -8.50 0.93
C ARG A 74 -12.11 -8.74 2.25
N ASN A 75 -11.97 -7.70 3.08
CA ASN A 75 -11.25 -7.76 4.34
C ASN A 75 -11.94 -8.68 5.35
N SER A 76 -13.27 -8.70 5.39
CA SER A 76 -14.00 -9.56 6.33
C SER A 76 -14.17 -11.01 5.87
N SER A 77 -13.49 -11.46 4.81
CA SER A 77 -13.65 -12.79 4.22
C SER A 77 -12.33 -13.57 4.16
N LEU A 78 -12.41 -14.87 4.43
CA LEU A 78 -11.26 -15.78 4.56
C LEU A 78 -10.77 -16.37 3.22
N SER A 79 -11.49 -16.12 2.11
CA SER A 79 -11.12 -16.59 0.78
C SER A 79 -11.83 -15.81 -0.33
N ASP A 80 -11.29 -15.90 -1.54
CA ASP A 80 -11.90 -15.33 -2.75
C ASP A 80 -13.33 -15.84 -2.99
N THR A 81 -13.55 -17.14 -2.90
CA THR A 81 -14.89 -17.71 -3.07
C THR A 81 -15.87 -17.20 -2.02
N GLN A 82 -15.42 -17.00 -0.78
CA GLN A 82 -16.28 -16.47 0.28
C GLN A 82 -16.63 -14.99 0.03
N ARG A 83 -15.66 -14.14 -0.32
CA ARG A 83 -15.94 -12.71 -0.57
C ARG A 83 -16.85 -12.52 -1.77
N TRP A 84 -16.65 -13.25 -2.87
CA TRP A 84 -17.52 -13.16 -4.04
C TRP A 84 -18.94 -13.60 -3.74
N ARG A 85 -19.09 -14.73 -3.03
CA ARG A 85 -20.40 -15.22 -2.61
C ARG A 85 -21.13 -14.22 -1.73
N ARG A 86 -20.42 -13.56 -0.80
CA ARG A 86 -21.02 -12.55 0.10
C ARG A 86 -21.45 -11.31 -0.67
N ALA A 87 -20.61 -10.77 -1.55
CA ALA A 87 -20.94 -9.60 -2.37
C ALA A 87 -22.11 -9.89 -3.33
N ASP A 88 -22.24 -11.11 -3.83
CA ASP A 88 -23.38 -11.56 -4.65
C ASP A 88 -24.64 -11.89 -3.85
N ALA A 89 -24.58 -11.92 -2.51
CA ALA A 89 -25.73 -12.27 -1.67
C ALA A 89 -26.60 -11.06 -1.29
N ASP A 90 -26.02 -9.87 -1.21
CA ASP A 90 -26.72 -8.66 -0.75
C ASP A 90 -26.16 -7.41 -1.44
N ARG A 91 -27.08 -6.61 -2.02
CA ARG A 91 -26.77 -5.34 -2.68
C ARG A 91 -26.22 -4.29 -1.71
N ASN A 92 -26.55 -4.36 -0.42
CA ASN A 92 -26.01 -3.43 0.58
C ASN A 92 -24.53 -3.67 0.86
N LEU A 93 -24.00 -4.84 0.50
CA LEU A 93 -22.58 -5.14 0.62
C LEU A 93 -21.76 -4.64 -0.58
N GLN A 94 -22.41 -4.12 -1.62
CA GLN A 94 -21.77 -3.61 -2.84
C GLN A 94 -21.51 -2.10 -2.72
N ASP A 95 -20.59 -1.72 -1.83
CA ASP A 95 -20.45 -0.36 -1.30
C ASP A 95 -19.34 0.49 -1.95
N GLU A 96 -18.92 0.22 -3.18
CA GLU A 96 -17.83 0.96 -3.87
C GLU A 96 -18.30 1.70 -5.12
N TYR A 97 -19.47 2.34 -5.04
CA TYR A 97 -20.10 3.09 -6.15
C TYR A 97 -20.33 2.24 -7.42
N CYS A 98 -20.37 0.92 -7.25
CA CYS A 98 -20.68 -0.05 -8.28
C CYS A 98 -21.56 -1.14 -7.68
N GLU A 99 -22.75 -1.31 -8.23
CA GLU A 99 -23.66 -2.37 -7.82
C GLU A 99 -24.06 -3.21 -9.03
N TRP A 100 -24.30 -4.49 -8.80
CA TRP A 100 -24.56 -5.47 -9.85
C TRP A 100 -25.62 -6.50 -9.50
N SER A 101 -26.18 -7.08 -10.56
CA SER A 101 -27.08 -8.22 -10.52
C SER A 101 -26.63 -9.31 -11.48
N VAL A 102 -26.85 -10.57 -11.10
CA VAL A 102 -26.42 -11.76 -11.80
C VAL A 102 -27.64 -12.53 -12.29
N THR A 103 -27.76 -12.68 -13.60
CA THR A 103 -28.75 -13.57 -14.23
C THR A 103 -28.12 -14.95 -14.44
N ARG A 104 -28.85 -16.00 -14.08
CA ARG A 104 -28.41 -17.39 -14.21
C ARG A 104 -29.40 -18.20 -15.03
N ASP A 105 -28.88 -19.14 -15.79
CA ASP A 105 -29.69 -20.16 -16.43
C ASP A 105 -30.31 -21.07 -15.34
N PRO A 106 -31.63 -21.28 -15.34
CA PRO A 106 -32.29 -22.02 -14.26
C PRO A 106 -31.95 -23.52 -14.25
N ALA A 107 -31.56 -24.11 -15.38
CA ALA A 107 -31.24 -25.54 -15.49
C ALA A 107 -29.79 -25.84 -15.07
N THR A 108 -28.84 -25.02 -15.52
CA THR A 108 -27.39 -25.24 -15.32
C THR A 108 -26.81 -24.43 -14.18
N ARG A 109 -27.52 -23.39 -13.70
CA ARG A 109 -27.08 -22.42 -12.69
C ARG A 109 -25.88 -21.55 -13.10
N LYS A 110 -25.37 -21.71 -14.33
CA LYS A 110 -24.32 -20.87 -14.90
C LYS A 110 -24.80 -19.45 -15.10
N ILE A 111 -23.89 -18.50 -14.95
CA ILE A 111 -24.18 -17.09 -15.20
C ILE A 111 -24.35 -16.88 -16.71
N THR A 112 -25.46 -16.26 -17.09
CA THR A 112 -25.72 -15.86 -18.49
C THR A 112 -25.38 -14.40 -18.71
N ARG A 113 -25.60 -13.55 -17.70
CA ARG A 113 -25.40 -12.11 -17.77
C ARG A 113 -25.10 -11.53 -16.40
N VAL A 114 -24.23 -10.53 -16.35
CA VAL A 114 -24.07 -9.66 -15.18
C VAL A 114 -24.33 -8.22 -15.60
N THR A 115 -25.20 -7.52 -14.88
CA THR A 115 -25.55 -6.12 -15.14
C THR A 115 -24.99 -5.26 -14.02
N PHE A 116 -24.17 -4.27 -14.36
CA PHE A 116 -23.52 -3.32 -13.44
C PHE A 116 -24.09 -1.92 -13.60
N THR A 117 -24.17 -1.16 -12.51
CA THR A 117 -24.59 0.25 -12.51
C THR A 117 -23.77 1.07 -11.52
N CYS A 118 -23.50 2.32 -11.90
CA CYS A 118 -23.07 3.39 -11.01
C CYS A 118 -24.02 4.60 -11.09
N GLU A 119 -25.27 4.39 -11.56
CA GLU A 119 -26.30 5.43 -11.62
C GLU A 119 -26.77 5.78 -10.20
N GLY A 120 -26.62 7.05 -9.80
CA GLY A 120 -27.04 7.53 -8.49
C GLY A 120 -28.56 7.50 -8.32
N PRO A 121 -29.08 7.13 -7.14
CA PRO A 121 -30.52 7.07 -6.88
C PRO A 121 -31.22 8.42 -7.03
N GLU A 122 -30.53 9.53 -6.77
CA GLU A 122 -31.12 10.86 -6.80
C GLU A 122 -31.55 11.27 -8.21
N TYR A 123 -30.79 10.85 -9.23
CA TYR A 123 -31.18 11.02 -10.62
C TYR A 123 -32.54 10.37 -10.90
N TRP A 124 -32.72 9.13 -10.41
CA TRP A 124 -33.96 8.36 -10.59
C TRP A 124 -35.12 8.88 -9.76
N GLU A 125 -34.86 9.35 -8.53
CA GLU A 125 -35.87 9.97 -7.68
C GLU A 125 -36.39 11.27 -8.29
N ILE A 126 -35.49 12.11 -8.81
CA ILE A 126 -35.85 13.35 -9.52
C ILE A 126 -36.63 13.01 -10.79
N LEU A 127 -36.13 12.09 -11.63
CA LEU A 127 -36.84 11.65 -12.82
C LEU A 127 -38.21 11.06 -12.50
N ALA A 128 -38.35 10.28 -11.43
CA ALA A 128 -39.63 9.73 -11.02
C ALA A 128 -40.61 10.81 -10.54
N SER A 129 -40.10 11.89 -9.93
CA SER A 129 -40.92 13.02 -9.49
C SER A 129 -41.41 13.91 -10.64
N LEU A 130 -40.63 14.01 -11.71
CA LEU A 130 -40.93 14.83 -12.88
C LEU A 130 -41.69 14.07 -13.96
N ASN A 131 -41.29 12.82 -14.21
CA ASN A 131 -41.78 11.96 -15.28
C ASN A 131 -41.81 10.46 -14.89
N PRO A 132 -42.82 10.04 -14.08
CA PRO A 132 -42.91 8.65 -13.61
C PRO A 132 -43.08 7.63 -14.74
N ASP A 133 -43.74 8.00 -15.85
CA ASP A 133 -43.93 7.12 -17.00
C ASP A 133 -42.60 6.81 -17.71
N LYS A 134 -41.71 7.80 -17.82
CA LYS A 134 -40.36 7.60 -18.36
C LYS A 134 -39.55 6.65 -17.49
N VAL A 135 -39.66 6.72 -16.15
CA VAL A 135 -39.02 5.75 -15.24
C VAL A 135 -39.52 4.33 -15.51
N VAL A 136 -40.84 4.12 -15.61
CA VAL A 136 -41.39 2.80 -15.93
C VAL A 136 -40.89 2.29 -17.28
N ALA A 137 -40.81 3.16 -18.30
CA ALA A 137 -40.29 2.80 -19.61
C ALA A 137 -38.82 2.37 -19.55
N LEU A 138 -37.98 3.10 -18.81
CA LEU A 138 -36.56 2.78 -18.64
C LEU A 138 -36.36 1.45 -17.88
N TYR A 139 -37.13 1.19 -16.83
CA TYR A 139 -37.10 -0.13 -16.15
C TYR A 139 -37.50 -1.26 -17.09
N ARG A 140 -38.48 -1.03 -17.97
CA ARG A 140 -38.85 -2.02 -19.00
C ARG A 140 -37.74 -2.30 -19.99
N GLU A 141 -36.98 -1.26 -20.35
CA GLU A 141 -35.88 -1.34 -21.30
C GLU A 141 -34.64 -2.02 -20.69
N PHE A 142 -34.21 -1.59 -19.50
CA PHE A 142 -32.91 -1.98 -18.94
C PHE A 142 -32.97 -3.11 -17.91
N VAL A 143 -34.15 -3.39 -17.33
CA VAL A 143 -34.32 -4.45 -16.33
C VAL A 143 -35.22 -5.57 -16.85
N SER A 144 -36.50 -5.27 -17.10
CA SER A 144 -37.44 -6.31 -17.54
C SER A 144 -38.69 -5.71 -18.19
N PRO A 145 -39.08 -6.16 -19.40
CA PRO A 145 -40.34 -5.74 -20.04
C PRO A 145 -41.59 -5.98 -19.19
N ALA A 146 -41.53 -6.85 -18.17
CA ALA A 146 -42.62 -7.16 -17.26
C ALA A 146 -42.87 -6.09 -16.18
N VAL A 147 -42.02 -5.06 -16.07
CA VAL A 147 -42.15 -4.02 -15.04
C VAL A 147 -43.49 -3.30 -15.13
N ARG A 148 -44.14 -3.16 -13.98
CA ARG A 148 -45.37 -2.38 -13.78
C ARG A 148 -45.11 -1.17 -12.89
N SER A 149 -45.96 -0.15 -13.00
CA SER A 149 -45.82 1.07 -12.20
C SER A 149 -45.92 0.75 -10.71
N GLU A 150 -46.84 -0.12 -10.31
CA GLU A 150 -47.00 -0.59 -8.93
C GLU A 150 -45.78 -1.37 -8.38
N ASP A 151 -44.87 -1.85 -9.23
CA ASP A 151 -43.62 -2.45 -8.75
C ASP A 151 -42.64 -1.37 -8.25
N LEU A 152 -42.69 -0.15 -8.82
CA LEU A 152 -41.74 0.93 -8.58
C LEU A 152 -42.28 2.01 -7.63
N PHE A 153 -43.60 2.19 -7.56
CA PHE A 153 -44.24 3.26 -6.81
C PHE A 153 -45.13 2.71 -5.69
N VAL A 154 -44.88 3.13 -4.46
CA VAL A 154 -45.70 2.82 -3.29
C VAL A 154 -46.43 4.08 -2.85
N ASN A 155 -47.76 4.05 -2.83
CA ASN A 155 -48.61 5.22 -2.53
C ASN A 155 -48.27 6.46 -3.39
N GLY A 156 -47.96 6.24 -4.68
CA GLY A 156 -47.61 7.30 -5.62
C GLY A 156 -46.19 7.89 -5.43
N ARG A 157 -45.37 7.32 -4.54
CA ARG A 157 -43.97 7.72 -4.35
C ARG A 157 -43.03 6.64 -4.87
N TYR A 158 -41.99 7.05 -5.56
CA TYR A 158 -40.97 6.14 -6.05
C TYR A 158 -40.26 5.45 -4.89
N ASN A 159 -40.15 4.13 -4.97
CA ASN A 159 -39.44 3.31 -4.00
C ASN A 159 -38.05 2.97 -4.54
N ARG A 160 -37.02 3.59 -3.97
CA ARG A 160 -35.60 3.32 -4.28
C ARG A 160 -35.25 1.83 -4.13
N GLN A 161 -35.77 1.19 -3.08
CA GLN A 161 -35.61 -0.24 -2.77
C GLN A 161 -36.79 -1.05 -3.30
N ASN A 162 -37.23 -0.77 -4.53
CA ASN A 162 -38.20 -1.60 -5.22
C ASN A 162 -37.63 -2.99 -5.53
N ARG A 163 -38.50 -3.93 -5.90
CA ARG A 163 -38.12 -5.34 -6.09
C ARG A 163 -36.96 -5.56 -7.07
N TYR A 164 -36.79 -4.67 -8.05
CA TYR A 164 -35.77 -4.79 -9.09
C TYR A 164 -34.40 -4.22 -8.68
N ASN A 165 -34.31 -3.57 -7.52
CA ASN A 165 -33.05 -3.07 -7.00
C ASN A 165 -32.62 -3.76 -5.70
N SER A 166 -33.57 -4.31 -4.94
CA SER A 166 -33.31 -4.85 -3.61
C SER A 166 -32.66 -6.23 -3.59
N THR A 167 -32.52 -6.88 -4.75
CA THR A 167 -31.88 -8.20 -4.87
C THR A 167 -30.70 -8.15 -5.83
N THR A 168 -29.86 -9.18 -5.76
CA THR A 168 -28.72 -9.36 -6.68
C THR A 168 -29.10 -10.18 -7.92
N ALA A 169 -30.40 -10.43 -8.17
CA ALA A 169 -30.86 -11.30 -9.26
C ALA A 169 -31.98 -10.69 -10.14
N ASP A 170 -32.82 -9.81 -9.59
CA ASP A 170 -33.99 -9.27 -10.31
C ASP A 170 -33.66 -8.02 -11.15
N GLY A 171 -32.50 -7.40 -10.90
CA GLY A 171 -32.02 -6.24 -11.62
C GLY A 171 -31.06 -5.37 -10.79
N ALA A 172 -30.49 -4.35 -11.44
CA ALA A 172 -29.70 -3.31 -10.78
C ALA A 172 -29.86 -1.98 -11.51
N MET A 173 -31.01 -1.31 -11.34
CA MET A 173 -31.33 -0.10 -12.12
C MET A 173 -30.61 1.16 -11.63
N HIS A 174 -30.29 1.22 -10.35
CA HIS A 174 -29.43 2.24 -9.78
C HIS A 174 -28.85 1.75 -8.46
N LEU A 175 -27.96 2.56 -7.90
CA LEU A 175 -27.34 2.31 -6.60
C LEU A 175 -28.38 2.37 -5.47
N ILE A 176 -28.37 1.42 -4.54
CA ILE A 176 -29.23 1.41 -3.34
C ILE A 176 -28.47 1.52 -2.02
N GLN A 177 -27.16 1.27 -2.04
CA GLN A 177 -26.33 1.37 -0.86
C GLN A 177 -26.22 2.87 -0.45
N ALA A 178 -26.30 3.15 0.85
CA ALA A 178 -26.45 4.52 1.36
C ALA A 178 -25.19 5.40 1.15
N ALA A 179 -24.02 4.79 1.23
CA ALA A 179 -22.72 5.40 1.00
C ALA A 179 -22.38 5.54 -0.51
N ASN A 180 -23.17 4.95 -1.40
CA ASN A 180 -23.03 5.05 -2.86
C ASN A 180 -23.84 6.21 -3.48
N THR A 181 -24.39 7.13 -2.68
CA THR A 181 -25.24 8.23 -3.17
C THR A 181 -24.41 9.38 -3.74
N LEU A 182 -24.95 10.13 -4.70
CA LEU A 182 -24.28 11.31 -5.26
C LEU A 182 -24.12 12.40 -4.19
N GLY A 183 -25.12 12.55 -3.32
CA GLY A 183 -25.03 13.44 -2.17
C GLY A 183 -23.88 13.07 -1.22
N ALA A 184 -23.66 11.79 -0.93
CA ALA A 184 -22.53 11.34 -0.12
C ALA A 184 -21.18 11.68 -0.78
N GLU A 185 -21.08 11.53 -2.10
CA GLU A 185 -19.85 11.87 -2.85
C GLU A 185 -19.57 13.38 -2.85
N ILE A 186 -20.59 14.21 -3.09
CA ILE A 186 -20.48 15.68 -3.00
C ILE A 186 -20.05 16.11 -1.58
N GLU A 187 -20.70 15.57 -0.55
CA GLU A 187 -20.36 15.88 0.85
C GLU A 187 -18.96 15.43 1.20
N LEU A 188 -18.54 14.24 0.75
CA LEU A 188 -17.19 13.73 0.96
C LEU A 188 -16.15 14.66 0.32
N GLY A 189 -16.32 14.98 -0.96
CA GLY A 189 -15.43 15.89 -1.67
C GLY A 189 -15.40 17.28 -1.05
N ALA A 190 -16.54 17.81 -0.58
CA ALA A 190 -16.57 19.11 0.08
C ALA A 190 -15.90 19.10 1.45
N ALA A 191 -16.24 18.15 2.32
CA ALA A 191 -15.68 18.00 3.66
C ALA A 191 -14.17 17.75 3.64
N ALA A 192 -13.69 17.00 2.64
CA ALA A 192 -12.27 16.75 2.45
C ALA A 192 -11.46 18.01 2.10
N THR A 193 -12.09 19.12 1.67
CA THR A 193 -11.37 20.39 1.47
C THR A 193 -10.94 21.07 2.78
N ILE A 194 -11.46 20.63 3.93
CA ILE A 194 -11.08 21.17 5.23
C ILE A 194 -9.69 20.65 5.62
N ARG A 195 -8.74 21.56 5.67
CA ARG A 195 -7.41 21.36 6.24
C ARG A 195 -7.50 21.29 7.76
N ARG A 196 -7.39 20.10 8.35
CA ARG A 196 -7.55 19.88 9.80
C ARG A 196 -6.21 20.04 10.51
N VAL A 197 -6.18 20.69 11.66
CA VAL A 197 -5.00 20.82 12.53
C VAL A 197 -5.32 20.22 13.88
N ARG A 198 -4.39 19.50 14.48
CA ARG A 198 -4.52 18.98 15.85
C ARG A 198 -3.21 19.23 16.57
N ASN A 199 -3.25 19.99 17.65
CA ASN A 199 -2.08 20.35 18.47
C ASN A 199 -1.03 21.16 17.68
N GLY A 200 -1.47 21.97 16.72
CA GLY A 200 -0.58 22.76 15.86
C GLY A 200 -0.06 22.01 14.62
N ASP A 201 -0.29 20.70 14.51
CA ASP A 201 0.11 19.90 13.35
C ASP A 201 -1.07 19.65 12.41
N GLU A 202 -0.87 19.88 11.10
CA GLU A 202 -1.89 19.62 10.09
C GLU A 202 -2.02 18.12 9.83
N ILE A 203 -3.25 17.59 9.86
CA ILE A 203 -3.55 16.18 9.60
C ILE A 203 -3.53 15.96 8.09
N THR A 204 -2.55 15.17 7.63
CA THR A 204 -2.35 14.89 6.21
C THR A 204 -2.70 13.47 5.79
N GLY A 205 -2.59 12.50 6.70
CA GLY A 205 -2.81 11.09 6.41
C GLY A 205 -4.27 10.76 6.14
N ALA A 206 -4.52 9.93 5.13
CA ALA A 206 -5.87 9.61 4.66
C ALA A 206 -6.77 9.04 5.77
N GLN A 207 -6.23 8.17 6.64
CA GLN A 207 -6.99 7.51 7.71
C GLN A 207 -7.27 8.46 8.88
N GLU A 208 -6.29 9.23 9.31
CA GLU A 208 -6.45 10.24 10.36
C GLU A 208 -7.40 11.34 9.91
N LEU A 209 -7.30 11.75 8.65
CA LEU A 209 -8.13 12.78 8.05
C LEU A 209 -9.59 12.33 7.95
N ILE A 210 -9.86 11.13 7.43
CA ILE A 210 -11.24 10.63 7.33
C ILE A 210 -11.86 10.42 8.72
N LEU A 211 -11.08 9.95 9.71
CA LEU A 211 -11.54 9.83 11.09
C LEU A 211 -11.79 11.18 11.76
N CYS A 212 -10.93 12.17 11.49
CA CYS A 212 -11.03 13.50 12.06
C CYS A 212 -12.13 14.36 11.42
N SER A 213 -12.26 14.31 10.10
CA SER A 213 -13.28 15.06 9.37
C SER A 213 -14.62 14.33 9.30
N ALA A 214 -14.64 13.02 9.55
CA ALA A 214 -15.83 12.17 9.54
C ALA A 214 -16.68 12.31 8.26
N TYR A 215 -16.02 12.36 7.09
CA TYR A 215 -16.66 12.55 5.78
C TYR A 215 -16.99 11.26 5.03
N GLY A 216 -16.63 10.10 5.57
CA GLY A 216 -16.83 8.80 4.92
C GLY A 216 -16.43 7.64 5.83
N ALA A 217 -16.28 6.44 5.26
CA ALA A 217 -15.90 5.22 5.97
C ALA A 217 -14.44 4.80 5.67
N PRO A 218 -13.57 4.66 6.69
CA PRO A 218 -12.15 4.33 6.51
C PRO A 218 -11.88 2.96 5.85
N GLY A 219 -12.85 2.04 5.95
CA GLY A 219 -12.76 0.67 5.41
C GLY A 219 -13.12 0.53 3.93
N ARG A 220 -13.51 1.60 3.23
CA ARG A 220 -13.81 1.59 1.78
C ARG A 220 -12.56 1.86 0.93
N ASN A 221 -12.62 1.55 -0.37
CA ASN A 221 -11.61 1.94 -1.35
C ASN A 221 -11.77 3.42 -1.72
N SER A 222 -13.01 3.87 -1.93
CA SER A 222 -13.33 5.23 -2.37
C SER A 222 -12.96 6.31 -1.34
N ASP A 223 -13.47 6.20 -0.13
CA ASP A 223 -13.61 7.35 0.77
C ASP A 223 -12.29 7.94 1.26
N PRO A 224 -11.35 7.16 1.82
CA PRO A 224 -10.04 7.70 2.22
C PRO A 224 -9.24 8.20 1.01
N PHE A 225 -9.37 7.55 -0.16
CA PHE A 225 -8.62 7.91 -1.36
C PHE A 225 -9.10 9.23 -1.99
N ILE A 226 -10.42 9.41 -2.15
CA ILE A 226 -10.99 10.67 -2.63
C ILE A 226 -10.67 11.80 -1.64
N GLY A 227 -10.81 11.51 -0.34
CA GLY A 227 -10.58 12.49 0.72
C GLY A 227 -9.14 13.00 0.77
N GLU A 228 -8.17 12.10 0.64
CA GLU A 228 -6.74 12.44 0.57
C GLU A 228 -6.42 13.31 -0.65
N GLN A 229 -6.87 12.90 -1.85
CA GLN A 229 -6.58 13.62 -3.09
C GLN A 229 -7.16 15.03 -3.11
N VAL A 230 -8.39 15.19 -2.59
CA VAL A 230 -9.01 16.51 -2.42
C VAL A 230 -8.23 17.34 -1.39
N ASN A 231 -7.89 16.77 -0.23
CA ASN A 231 -7.21 17.51 0.82
C ASN A 231 -5.80 17.94 0.40
N ALA A 232 -5.08 17.10 -0.37
CA ALA A 232 -3.78 17.44 -0.92
C ALA A 232 -3.83 18.71 -1.80
N LEU A 233 -4.86 18.85 -2.64
CA LEU A 233 -5.09 20.06 -3.42
C LEU A 233 -5.48 21.25 -2.52
N ALA A 234 -6.24 21.02 -1.46
CA ALA A 234 -6.62 22.07 -0.53
C ALA A 234 -5.38 22.65 0.18
N ARG A 235 -4.43 21.78 0.56
CA ARG A 235 -3.12 22.17 1.13
C ARG A 235 -2.27 22.97 0.15
N GLN A 236 -2.37 22.69 -1.15
CA GLN A 236 -1.77 23.50 -2.21
C GLN A 236 -2.50 24.83 -2.46
N LYS A 237 -3.43 25.21 -1.57
CA LYS A 237 -4.22 26.44 -1.65
C LYS A 237 -5.03 26.52 -2.95
N ALA A 238 -5.57 25.39 -3.41
CA ALA A 238 -6.53 25.36 -4.51
C ALA A 238 -7.96 25.57 -3.99
N ASP A 239 -8.84 26.07 -4.86
CA ASP A 239 -10.28 25.94 -4.70
C ASP A 239 -10.74 24.73 -5.53
N ILE A 240 -11.57 23.86 -4.96
CA ILE A 240 -11.85 22.50 -5.45
C ILE A 240 -13.37 22.29 -5.57
N THR A 241 -13.77 21.54 -6.58
CA THR A 241 -15.15 21.09 -6.78
C THR A 241 -15.17 19.81 -7.62
N LEU A 242 -16.35 19.35 -8.02
CA LEU A 242 -16.53 18.23 -8.94
C LEU A 242 -16.70 18.76 -10.37
N ASN A 243 -16.11 18.07 -11.33
CA ASN A 243 -16.25 18.39 -12.74
C ASN A 243 -17.66 18.06 -13.23
N ASN A 244 -18.11 18.75 -14.28
CA ASN A 244 -19.40 18.49 -14.89
C ASN A 244 -19.27 17.47 -16.04
N PRO A 245 -20.13 16.45 -16.15
CA PRO A 245 -21.26 16.17 -15.26
C PRO A 245 -20.82 15.61 -13.91
N VAL A 246 -21.50 16.03 -12.84
CA VAL A 246 -21.22 15.55 -11.47
C VAL A 246 -21.80 14.14 -11.34
N GLY A 247 -20.94 13.15 -11.08
CA GLY A 247 -21.35 11.74 -11.08
C GLY A 247 -20.19 10.75 -11.01
N LEU A 248 -20.56 9.47 -10.97
CA LEU A 248 -19.67 8.32 -10.91
C LEU A 248 -19.75 7.55 -12.22
N TYR A 249 -18.61 7.09 -12.72
CA TYR A 249 -18.49 6.52 -14.06
C TYR A 249 -17.67 5.24 -14.05
N PHE A 250 -18.04 4.26 -14.87
CA PHE A 250 -17.12 3.16 -15.17
C PHE A 250 -15.88 3.70 -15.85
N HIS A 251 -14.70 3.31 -15.36
CA HIS A 251 -13.43 3.78 -15.90
C HIS A 251 -12.79 2.72 -16.79
N GLU A 252 -12.40 1.59 -16.20
CA GLU A 252 -11.75 0.51 -16.93
C GLU A 252 -12.37 -0.85 -16.59
N PHE A 253 -12.32 -1.75 -17.57
CA PHE A 253 -12.58 -3.17 -17.40
C PHE A 253 -11.39 -3.97 -17.96
N ASN A 254 -10.72 -4.74 -17.10
CA ASN A 254 -9.47 -5.40 -17.45
C ASN A 254 -9.56 -6.94 -17.33
N PRO A 255 -10.05 -7.66 -18.36
CA PRO A 255 -10.15 -9.11 -18.33
C PRO A 255 -8.87 -9.81 -18.81
N ILE A 256 -7.68 -9.22 -18.62
CA ILE A 256 -6.42 -9.87 -19.01
C ILE A 256 -6.29 -11.20 -18.27
N GLY A 257 -5.92 -12.26 -19.00
CA GLY A 257 -5.79 -13.62 -18.47
C GLY A 257 -7.10 -14.41 -18.39
N TRP A 258 -8.23 -13.83 -18.81
CA TRP A 258 -9.49 -14.56 -18.92
C TRP A 258 -9.50 -15.45 -20.16
N MET A 259 -10.02 -16.67 -20.01
CA MET A 259 -10.09 -17.65 -21.08
C MET A 259 -11.55 -17.90 -21.47
N THR A 260 -11.90 -17.49 -22.68
CA THR A 260 -13.18 -17.85 -23.30
C THR A 260 -13.07 -19.22 -23.98
N PRO A 261 -14.15 -20.02 -24.04
CA PRO A 261 -14.14 -21.34 -24.68
C PRO A 261 -13.68 -21.35 -26.15
N ASP A 262 -13.88 -20.27 -26.88
CA ASP A 262 -13.54 -20.11 -28.30
C ASP A 262 -12.31 -19.22 -28.55
N GLY A 263 -11.62 -18.77 -27.49
CA GLY A 263 -10.40 -17.97 -27.57
C GLY A 263 -10.61 -16.50 -27.96
N VAL A 264 -11.85 -16.01 -28.04
CA VAL A 264 -12.12 -14.58 -28.25
C VAL A 264 -11.79 -13.75 -27.02
N ASP A 265 -11.32 -12.52 -27.22
CA ASP A 265 -11.05 -11.57 -26.15
C ASP A 265 -12.31 -11.34 -25.29
N ALA A 266 -12.20 -11.74 -24.02
CA ALA A 266 -13.23 -11.59 -23.00
C ALA A 266 -13.68 -10.13 -22.81
N ARG A 267 -12.84 -9.14 -23.17
CA ARG A 267 -13.20 -7.71 -23.16
C ARG A 267 -14.35 -7.38 -24.08
N SER A 268 -14.48 -8.10 -25.20
CA SER A 268 -15.52 -7.84 -26.20
C SER A 268 -16.95 -8.09 -25.71
N PHE A 269 -17.12 -8.78 -24.58
CA PHE A 269 -18.43 -9.05 -23.98
C PHE A 269 -18.87 -7.99 -22.96
N TRP A 270 -18.01 -7.02 -22.64
CA TRP A 270 -18.34 -5.87 -21.81
C TRP A 270 -18.89 -4.74 -22.66
N ARG A 271 -20.12 -4.32 -22.37
CA ARG A 271 -20.81 -3.28 -23.15
C ARG A 271 -21.43 -2.25 -22.23
N PHE A 272 -21.11 -0.98 -22.49
CA PHE A 272 -21.84 0.13 -21.91
C PHE A 272 -23.19 0.27 -22.61
N VAL A 273 -24.25 0.40 -21.81
CA VAL A 273 -25.63 0.51 -22.32
C VAL A 273 -26.30 1.83 -21.95
N ARG A 274 -25.69 2.62 -21.04
CA ARG A 274 -26.10 3.99 -20.71
C ARG A 274 -24.86 4.84 -20.38
N GLY A 275 -24.96 6.14 -20.66
CA GLY A 275 -23.85 7.10 -20.60
C GLY A 275 -23.08 7.19 -21.92
N VAL A 276 -22.38 8.30 -22.15
CA VAL A 276 -21.68 8.58 -23.42
C VAL A 276 -20.21 8.92 -23.23
N GLY A 277 -19.39 8.57 -24.22
CA GLY A 277 -17.95 8.85 -24.22
C GLY A 277 -17.26 8.29 -22.98
N GLU A 278 -16.55 9.16 -22.27
CA GLU A 278 -15.79 8.87 -21.05
C GLU A 278 -16.66 8.77 -19.77
N TYR A 279 -17.98 8.87 -19.90
CA TYR A 279 -18.94 8.93 -18.77
C TYR A 279 -19.98 7.79 -18.79
N PRO A 280 -19.59 6.52 -18.95
CA PRO A 280 -20.53 5.40 -18.89
C PRO A 280 -21.06 5.17 -17.46
N VAL A 281 -22.37 4.94 -17.32
CA VAL A 281 -23.04 4.76 -16.02
C VAL A 281 -23.72 3.40 -15.84
N ARG A 282 -23.84 2.63 -16.93
CA ARG A 282 -24.36 1.26 -16.92
C ARG A 282 -23.60 0.37 -17.87
N ALA A 283 -23.26 -0.83 -17.39
CA ALA A 283 -22.59 -1.84 -18.19
C ALA A 283 -23.26 -3.21 -18.06
N VAL A 284 -23.07 -4.03 -19.09
CA VAL A 284 -23.52 -5.42 -19.13
C VAL A 284 -22.35 -6.28 -19.59
N TYR A 285 -22.13 -7.39 -18.88
CA TYR A 285 -21.25 -8.47 -19.32
C TYR A 285 -22.10 -9.68 -19.74
N GLU A 286 -22.14 -9.96 -21.04
CA GLU A 286 -23.00 -10.98 -21.63
C GLU A 286 -22.36 -11.56 -22.89
N VAL A 287 -22.36 -12.89 -23.01
CA VAL A 287 -21.85 -13.58 -24.19
C VAL A 287 -22.93 -13.59 -25.29
N PRO A 288 -22.61 -13.20 -26.55
CA PRO A 288 -23.57 -13.28 -27.64
C PRO A 288 -24.13 -14.69 -27.86
N PRO A 289 -25.46 -14.87 -27.99
CA PRO A 289 -26.09 -16.20 -28.07
C PRO A 289 -25.53 -17.13 -29.15
N GLU A 290 -25.07 -16.56 -30.27
CA GLU A 290 -24.51 -17.29 -31.41
C GLU A 290 -23.20 -18.04 -31.09
N ARG A 291 -22.54 -17.75 -29.95
CA ARG A 291 -21.29 -18.40 -29.56
C ARG A 291 -21.48 -19.76 -28.89
N GLY A 292 -22.70 -20.10 -28.45
CA GLY A 292 -23.01 -21.42 -27.89
C GLY A 292 -22.45 -21.70 -26.48
N TYR A 293 -21.96 -20.67 -25.77
CA TYR A 293 -21.58 -20.73 -24.36
C TYR A 293 -22.02 -19.47 -23.63
N VAL A 294 -21.96 -19.47 -22.29
CA VAL A 294 -22.42 -18.35 -21.45
C VAL A 294 -21.29 -17.79 -20.59
N VAL A 295 -21.54 -16.69 -19.87
CA VAL A 295 -20.52 -16.06 -18.99
C VAL A 295 -19.90 -17.07 -18.03
N GLY A 296 -20.70 -17.97 -17.47
CA GLY A 296 -20.23 -19.01 -16.55
C GLY A 296 -19.33 -20.10 -17.18
N ASP A 297 -19.12 -20.09 -18.50
CA ASP A 297 -18.15 -20.95 -19.17
C ASP A 297 -16.76 -20.29 -19.33
N ILE A 298 -16.68 -18.97 -19.15
CA ILE A 298 -15.43 -18.22 -19.17
C ILE A 298 -14.65 -18.52 -17.89
N LYS A 299 -13.33 -18.62 -18.00
CA LYS A 299 -12.44 -18.92 -16.86
C LYS A 299 -11.52 -17.77 -16.52
N ILE A 300 -11.33 -17.54 -15.23
CA ILE A 300 -10.34 -16.64 -14.63
C ILE A 300 -9.37 -17.52 -13.85
N ALA A 301 -8.07 -17.47 -14.17
CA ALA A 301 -7.06 -18.35 -13.56
C ALA A 301 -7.46 -19.84 -13.58
N GLY A 302 -8.08 -20.30 -14.67
CA GLY A 302 -8.54 -21.68 -14.85
C GLY A 302 -9.86 -22.05 -14.14
N ARG A 303 -10.45 -21.15 -13.34
CA ARG A 303 -11.73 -21.36 -12.63
C ARG A 303 -12.88 -20.68 -13.37
N PRO A 304 -14.05 -21.35 -13.53
CA PRO A 304 -15.22 -20.73 -14.15
C PRO A 304 -15.69 -19.46 -13.41
N ILE A 305 -16.36 -18.55 -14.13
CA ILE A 305 -17.06 -17.43 -13.52
C ILE A 305 -18.35 -17.93 -12.86
N GLU A 306 -18.35 -17.95 -11.54
CA GLU A 306 -19.47 -18.41 -10.72
C GLU A 306 -20.20 -17.27 -10.02
N PHE A 307 -19.60 -16.07 -9.92
CA PHE A 307 -20.12 -14.89 -9.21
C PHE A 307 -19.95 -13.60 -10.03
N GLY A 308 -20.84 -12.62 -9.83
CA GLY A 308 -20.68 -11.26 -10.37
C GLY A 308 -19.51 -10.52 -9.71
N GLY A 309 -19.28 -10.78 -8.41
CA GLY A 309 -18.11 -10.28 -7.68
C GLY A 309 -16.76 -10.66 -8.29
N GLN A 310 -16.66 -11.81 -8.98
CA GLN A 310 -15.45 -12.19 -9.72
C GLN A 310 -15.13 -11.25 -10.87
N ILE A 311 -16.16 -10.67 -11.49
CA ILE A 311 -16.01 -9.71 -12.58
C ILE A 311 -15.72 -8.32 -12.00
N ALA A 312 -16.40 -7.96 -10.90
CA ALA A 312 -16.24 -6.66 -10.23
C ALA A 312 -14.79 -6.39 -9.78
N ASP A 313 -14.00 -7.43 -9.45
CA ASP A 313 -12.57 -7.31 -9.15
C ASP A 313 -11.75 -6.65 -10.28
N PHE A 314 -12.23 -6.74 -11.51
CA PHE A 314 -11.55 -6.25 -12.72
C PHE A 314 -12.21 -4.99 -13.28
N VAL A 315 -13.11 -4.36 -12.52
CA VAL A 315 -13.82 -3.13 -12.89
C VAL A 315 -13.35 -1.99 -11.98
N THR A 316 -13.05 -0.83 -12.56
CA THR A 316 -12.79 0.40 -11.81
C THR A 316 -13.90 1.43 -12.03
N ILE A 317 -14.21 2.18 -10.97
CA ILE A 317 -15.09 3.36 -11.01
C ILE A 317 -14.21 4.60 -10.89
N LYS A 318 -14.63 5.69 -11.52
CA LYS A 318 -14.02 7.01 -11.38
C LYS A 318 -15.04 8.09 -11.04
N LEU A 319 -14.53 9.18 -10.48
CA LEU A 319 -15.13 10.50 -10.54
C LEU A 319 -14.12 11.51 -11.12
N GLU A 320 -14.59 12.69 -11.47
CA GLU A 320 -13.73 13.79 -11.94
C GLU A 320 -13.80 14.99 -10.98
N GLY A 321 -12.67 15.33 -10.38
CA GLY A 321 -12.50 16.54 -9.59
C GLY A 321 -12.02 17.71 -10.45
N LEU A 322 -12.33 18.94 -10.04
CA LEU A 322 -11.90 20.18 -10.69
C LEU A 322 -11.21 21.08 -9.66
N ALA A 323 -9.96 21.43 -9.91
CA ALA A 323 -9.19 22.37 -9.10
C ALA A 323 -8.92 23.67 -9.87
N THR A 324 -9.06 24.81 -9.20
CA THR A 324 -8.74 26.14 -9.74
C THR A 324 -8.03 26.98 -8.68
N ARG A 325 -7.49 28.14 -9.08
CA ARG A 325 -6.79 29.07 -8.17
C ARG A 325 -5.68 28.40 -7.33
N ILE A 326 -4.98 27.41 -7.88
CA ILE A 326 -3.90 26.69 -7.19
C ILE A 326 -2.83 27.70 -6.72
N GLY A 327 -2.45 27.62 -5.44
CA GLY A 327 -1.52 28.56 -4.79
C GLY A 327 -2.15 29.88 -4.33
N ALA A 328 -3.44 30.13 -4.59
CA ALA A 328 -4.07 31.45 -4.38
C ALA A 328 -5.24 31.46 -3.37
N SER A 329 -5.65 30.30 -2.83
CA SER A 329 -6.64 30.25 -1.75
C SER A 329 -6.05 30.76 -0.44
N THR A 330 -6.85 31.51 0.32
CA THR A 330 -6.45 32.11 1.61
C THR A 330 -7.12 31.43 2.81
N ALA A 331 -7.81 30.32 2.56
CA ALA A 331 -8.48 29.54 3.60
C ALA A 331 -7.49 29.13 4.70
N GLN A 332 -7.90 29.33 5.95
CA GLN A 332 -7.13 28.91 7.11
C GLN A 332 -7.48 27.47 7.46
N PRO A 333 -6.52 26.69 7.96
CA PRO A 333 -6.82 25.38 8.54
C PRO A 333 -7.78 25.48 9.74
N PHE A 334 -8.55 24.44 9.95
CA PHE A 334 -9.48 24.27 11.07
C PHE A 334 -8.77 23.55 12.21
N GLU A 335 -8.67 24.18 13.38
CA GLU A 335 -8.16 23.51 14.58
C GLU A 335 -9.19 22.51 15.11
N GLY A 336 -8.73 21.32 15.45
CA GLY A 336 -9.53 20.21 15.94
C GLY A 336 -10.27 19.42 14.85
N CYS A 337 -10.87 18.32 15.30
CA CYS A 337 -11.69 17.46 14.46
C CYS A 337 -13.14 17.89 14.44
N LYS A 338 -13.90 17.30 13.51
CA LYS A 338 -15.35 17.43 13.51
C LYS A 338 -15.89 16.96 14.87
N HIS A 339 -16.80 17.73 15.46
CA HIS A 339 -17.33 17.58 16.82
C HIS A 339 -16.36 17.88 17.98
N ALA A 340 -15.13 18.36 17.73
CA ALA A 340 -14.30 18.91 18.79
C ALA A 340 -14.83 20.30 19.20
N ALA A 341 -14.89 20.58 20.51
CA ALA A 341 -15.32 21.89 21.01
C ALA A 341 -14.41 22.99 20.45
N GLN A 342 -14.99 24.00 19.77
CA GLN A 342 -14.22 25.14 19.27
C GLN A 342 -13.51 25.85 20.45
N PRO A 343 -12.20 26.10 20.37
CA PRO A 343 -11.55 27.00 21.32
C PRO A 343 -12.04 28.44 21.10
N PRO A 344 -12.18 29.25 22.15
CA PRO A 344 -12.62 30.64 22.02
C PRO A 344 -11.61 31.46 21.19
N ALA A 345 -12.11 32.27 20.26
CA ALA A 345 -11.31 33.10 19.38
C ALA A 345 -10.43 34.09 20.17
N VAL A 346 -9.10 34.01 20.01
CA VAL A 346 -8.16 34.96 20.62
C VAL A 346 -7.86 36.09 19.64
N ALA A 347 -8.24 37.31 20.01
CA ALA A 347 -7.87 38.53 19.32
C ALA A 347 -6.38 38.86 19.55
N ALA A 348 -5.69 39.24 18.48
CA ALA A 348 -4.25 39.55 18.49
C ALA A 348 -3.88 40.72 19.42
N ALA A 349 -2.81 40.57 20.18
CA ALA A 349 -2.15 41.65 20.91
C ALA A 349 -0.66 41.76 20.49
N ALA A 350 -0.20 43.01 20.37
CA ALA A 350 1.07 43.46 19.81
C ALA A 350 2.33 43.04 20.64
N PRO A 351 3.55 43.08 20.05
CA PRO A 351 4.73 42.50 20.66
C PRO A 351 5.37 43.43 21.69
N ALA A 352 5.91 42.86 22.77
CA ALA A 352 6.76 43.57 23.73
C ALA A 352 8.02 42.76 24.03
N ALA A 353 9.09 43.50 24.32
CA ALA A 353 10.50 43.15 24.27
C ALA A 353 11.01 42.12 25.30
N ALA A 354 12.18 41.57 25.00
CA ALA A 354 12.98 40.65 25.80
C ALA A 354 13.48 41.23 27.14
N VAL A 355 13.71 40.36 28.15
CA VAL A 355 14.82 40.34 29.15
C VAL A 355 14.61 39.17 30.15
N PRO A 356 15.68 38.60 30.79
CA PRO A 356 15.83 37.15 31.04
C PRO A 356 15.70 36.63 32.49
N ILE A 357 15.58 35.30 32.57
CA ILE A 357 15.95 34.29 33.58
C ILE A 357 16.01 34.71 35.07
N GLY A 358 15.16 34.06 35.87
CA GLY A 358 15.33 33.90 37.32
C GLY A 358 14.55 32.69 37.85
N LEU A 359 15.25 31.60 38.15
CA LEU A 359 14.78 30.53 39.06
C LEU A 359 14.88 31.05 40.51
N PRO A 360 14.01 30.63 41.46
CA PRO A 360 14.30 29.37 42.15
C PRO A 360 13.10 28.53 42.62
N LEU A 361 13.41 27.23 42.73
CA LEU A 361 12.88 26.17 43.60
C LEU A 361 11.94 26.58 44.75
N GLY A 362 10.82 25.85 44.88
CA GLY A 362 9.97 25.85 46.07
C GLY A 362 9.05 24.63 46.11
N SER A 363 9.40 23.66 46.93
CA SER A 363 8.68 22.41 47.20
C SER A 363 7.52 22.57 48.20
N ARG A 364 6.56 21.63 48.14
CA ARG A 364 5.67 21.08 49.20
C ARG A 364 4.25 21.67 49.40
N GLY A 365 3.31 20.73 49.55
CA GLY A 365 2.03 20.86 50.28
C GLY A 365 0.83 20.34 49.48
N ALA A 366 0.53 19.04 49.42
CA ALA A 366 -0.11 18.18 50.43
C ALA A 366 -1.62 18.47 50.68
N ALA A 367 -2.42 17.40 50.53
CA ALA A 367 -3.64 17.04 51.29
C ALA A 367 -4.97 17.71 50.83
N THR A 368 -6.15 17.08 50.73
CA THR A 368 -6.63 15.75 51.19
C THR A 368 -8.09 15.47 50.73
N LEU A 369 -8.45 14.17 50.67
CA LEU A 369 -9.76 13.53 50.99
C LEU A 369 -11.01 13.87 50.15
N ALA A 370 -12.00 13.01 49.87
CA ALA A 370 -12.23 11.57 49.99
C ALA A 370 -13.64 11.28 49.43
N ALA A 371 -13.87 10.13 48.79
CA ALA A 371 -15.17 9.45 48.81
C ALA A 371 -15.01 7.97 48.41
N SER A 372 -15.44 7.10 49.31
CA SER A 372 -15.41 5.64 49.31
C SER A 372 -16.54 5.00 48.49
N GLY A 373 -16.31 3.79 47.97
CA GLY A 373 -17.40 2.89 47.53
C GLY A 373 -16.96 1.61 46.81
N VAL A 374 -16.62 0.58 47.59
CA VAL A 374 -16.52 -0.87 47.30
C VAL A 374 -16.96 -1.37 45.90
N ALA A 375 -16.02 -1.98 45.16
CA ALA A 375 -16.28 -3.04 44.18
C ALA A 375 -15.08 -4.01 44.18
N GLY A 376 -15.35 -5.32 44.28
CA GLY A 376 -14.33 -6.37 44.34
C GLY A 376 -13.61 -6.58 43.01
N ASP A 377 -12.40 -7.14 43.09
CA ASP A 377 -11.59 -7.60 41.97
C ASP A 377 -12.42 -8.48 41.03
N MET A 378 -12.64 -7.99 39.81
CA MET A 378 -13.06 -8.81 38.67
C MET A 378 -11.85 -8.99 37.76
N THR A 379 -11.71 -10.19 37.21
CA THR A 379 -10.59 -10.51 36.31
C THR A 379 -10.80 -9.89 34.93
N GLU A 380 -9.71 -9.64 34.20
CA GLU A 380 -9.70 -9.00 32.89
C GLU A 380 -10.56 -9.74 31.84
N GLN A 381 -10.66 -11.07 31.95
CA GLN A 381 -11.53 -11.91 31.12
C GLN A 381 -13.03 -11.63 31.33
N GLU A 382 -13.45 -11.28 32.55
CA GLU A 382 -14.85 -10.98 32.87
C GLU A 382 -15.26 -9.58 32.41
N GLN A 383 -14.31 -8.65 32.32
CA GLN A 383 -14.53 -7.33 31.72
C GLN A 383 -14.63 -7.41 30.19
N LEU A 384 -13.79 -8.23 29.54
CA LEU A 384 -13.79 -8.43 28.10
C LEU A 384 -15.06 -9.15 27.60
N ALA A 385 -15.56 -10.11 28.39
CA ALA A 385 -16.80 -10.85 28.12
C ALA A 385 -18.10 -10.02 28.26
N ARG A 386 -18.00 -8.73 28.63
CA ARG A 386 -19.14 -7.80 28.71
C ARG A 386 -19.15 -6.71 27.64
N LEU A 387 -18.09 -6.59 26.83
CA LEU A 387 -18.11 -5.72 25.67
C LEU A 387 -19.10 -6.26 24.61
N PRO A 388 -19.83 -5.37 23.90
CA PRO A 388 -20.63 -5.76 22.74
C PRO A 388 -19.76 -6.49 21.71
N GLU A 389 -20.31 -7.51 21.04
CA GLU A 389 -19.60 -8.32 20.02
C GLU A 389 -18.81 -7.45 19.02
N ALA A 390 -19.41 -6.33 18.60
CA ALA A 390 -18.84 -5.36 17.67
C ALA A 390 -17.58 -4.62 18.17
N LEU A 391 -17.39 -4.51 19.49
CA LEU A 391 -16.20 -3.92 20.10
C LEU A 391 -15.11 -4.96 20.38
N ARG A 392 -15.46 -6.25 20.50
CA ARG A 392 -14.47 -7.34 20.54
C ARG A 392 -13.79 -7.54 19.20
N SER A 393 -14.55 -7.43 18.11
CA SER A 393 -14.02 -7.56 16.74
C SER A 393 -13.22 -6.34 16.26
N GLY A 394 -13.28 -5.21 16.97
CA GLY A 394 -12.62 -3.96 16.56
C GLY A 394 -11.22 -3.74 17.14
N LEU A 395 -10.71 -4.68 17.95
CA LEU A 395 -9.39 -4.59 18.60
C LEU A 395 -8.34 -5.52 17.97
N GLU A 396 -8.73 -6.34 16.99
CA GLU A 396 -7.80 -7.09 16.15
C GLU A 396 -7.52 -6.26 14.90
N ILE A 397 -6.32 -5.67 14.83
CA ILE A 397 -5.83 -4.92 13.67
C ILE A 397 -5.58 -5.93 12.55
N ASP A 398 -6.43 -5.91 11.52
CA ASP A 398 -6.28 -6.74 10.32
C ASP A 398 -5.36 -6.01 9.31
N GLU A 399 -4.15 -6.53 9.14
CA GLU A 399 -3.03 -5.92 8.38
C GLU A 399 -2.98 -6.31 6.88
N GLU A 400 -3.97 -7.03 6.34
CA GLU A 400 -3.93 -7.52 4.94
C GLU A 400 -4.91 -6.76 4.02
N ALA A 401 -4.45 -5.69 3.39
CA ALA A 401 -5.07 -5.17 2.16
C ALA A 401 -4.57 -6.01 0.97
N ALA A 402 -5.46 -6.70 0.25
CA ALA A 402 -5.03 -7.51 -0.90
C ALA A 402 -4.51 -6.63 -2.07
N PRO A 403 -3.36 -6.97 -2.67
CA PRO A 403 -2.76 -6.21 -3.77
C PRO A 403 -3.60 -6.24 -5.07
N PRO A 404 -3.38 -5.30 -6.01
CA PRO A 404 -4.05 -5.30 -7.32
C PRO A 404 -3.79 -6.61 -8.10
N ALA A 405 -4.72 -6.98 -8.99
CA ALA A 405 -4.56 -8.16 -9.84
C ALA A 405 -3.31 -8.02 -10.74
N LEU A 406 -2.32 -8.89 -10.53
CA LEU A 406 -1.05 -8.83 -11.25
C LEU A 406 -1.18 -9.38 -12.68
N LEU A 407 -0.56 -8.68 -13.62
CA LEU A 407 -0.34 -9.15 -14.98
C LEU A 407 0.65 -10.33 -14.98
N PRO A 408 0.49 -11.30 -15.90
CA PRO A 408 1.42 -12.42 -15.98
C PRO A 408 2.82 -11.91 -16.39
N TYR A 409 3.79 -12.09 -15.49
CA TYR A 409 5.18 -11.76 -15.78
C TYR A 409 5.77 -12.75 -16.81
N PRO A 410 6.40 -12.27 -17.91
CA PRO A 410 7.09 -13.13 -18.87
C PRO A 410 8.34 -13.76 -18.24
N LYS A 411 8.22 -14.95 -17.65
CA LYS A 411 9.32 -15.61 -16.93
C LYS A 411 10.56 -15.77 -17.80
N LEU A 412 11.72 -15.50 -17.20
CA LEU A 412 13.02 -15.79 -17.81
C LEU A 412 13.26 -17.32 -17.84
N PRO A 413 13.96 -17.84 -18.85
CA PRO A 413 14.34 -19.26 -18.88
C PRO A 413 15.17 -19.67 -17.67
N ASP A 414 15.01 -20.90 -17.19
CA ASP A 414 15.68 -21.42 -15.99
C ASP A 414 17.21 -21.34 -16.09
N GLU A 415 17.78 -21.52 -17.29
CA GLU A 415 19.23 -21.40 -17.55
C GLU A 415 19.79 -20.01 -17.20
N THR A 416 18.95 -18.98 -17.18
CA THR A 416 19.33 -17.62 -16.81
C THR A 416 19.83 -17.58 -15.37
N PHE A 417 19.27 -18.41 -14.50
CA PHE A 417 19.55 -18.44 -13.07
C PHE A 417 20.62 -19.44 -12.65
N LEU A 418 21.38 -19.98 -13.62
CA LEU A 418 22.48 -20.89 -13.32
C LEU A 418 23.56 -20.21 -12.46
N PRO A 419 24.29 -20.96 -11.62
CA PRO A 419 25.32 -20.35 -10.79
C PRO A 419 26.51 -19.88 -11.62
N ARG A 420 27.06 -18.72 -11.26
CA ARG A 420 28.24 -18.12 -11.87
C ARG A 420 29.48 -18.46 -11.04
N MET A 421 30.58 -18.75 -11.72
CA MET A 421 31.88 -18.94 -11.07
C MET A 421 32.63 -17.60 -11.03
N VAL A 422 32.75 -17.01 -9.84
CA VAL A 422 33.26 -15.67 -9.63
C VAL A 422 34.65 -15.69 -9.01
N SER A 423 35.62 -15.12 -9.72
CA SER A 423 37.00 -14.93 -9.22
C SER A 423 37.27 -13.49 -8.76
N GLY A 424 36.32 -12.58 -8.96
CA GLY A 424 36.46 -11.18 -8.57
C GLY A 424 36.25 -10.96 -7.08
N LYS A 425 36.53 -9.73 -6.63
CA LYS A 425 36.37 -9.33 -5.23
C LYS A 425 34.91 -9.43 -4.80
N ILE A 426 34.70 -9.94 -3.59
CA ILE A 426 33.40 -10.01 -2.92
C ILE A 426 33.52 -9.23 -1.62
N MET A 427 32.60 -8.30 -1.37
CA MET A 427 32.51 -7.54 -0.13
C MET A 427 31.23 -7.91 0.60
N ALA A 428 31.34 -8.28 1.86
CA ALA A 428 30.22 -8.49 2.78
C ALA A 428 30.22 -7.39 3.83
N TYR A 429 29.05 -6.84 4.15
CA TYR A 429 28.92 -5.67 5.03
C TYR A 429 27.56 -5.64 5.71
N ALA A 430 27.46 -4.83 6.76
CA ALA A 430 26.33 -4.84 7.68
C ALA A 430 25.97 -3.40 8.11
N SER A 431 24.68 -3.11 8.27
CA SER A 431 24.13 -1.83 8.77
C SER A 431 23.64 -1.95 10.21
N PRO A 432 24.01 -1.07 11.15
CA PRO A 432 24.58 0.27 10.95
C PRO A 432 26.11 0.34 10.81
N ASP A 433 26.82 -0.79 10.85
CA ASP A 433 28.26 -0.89 11.09
C ASP A 433 29.16 -0.30 9.99
N SER A 434 28.87 -0.62 8.73
CA SER A 434 29.74 -0.34 7.59
C SER A 434 29.00 -0.05 6.28
N THR A 435 27.67 -0.17 6.25
CA THR A 435 26.86 -0.10 5.01
C THR A 435 27.03 1.22 4.26
N TYR A 436 26.97 2.37 4.95
CA TYR A 436 27.20 3.66 4.30
C TYR A 436 28.62 3.79 3.74
N ALA A 437 29.64 3.45 4.55
CA ALA A 437 31.05 3.51 4.14
C ALA A 437 31.33 2.67 2.87
N VAL A 438 30.82 1.43 2.83
CA VAL A 438 30.97 0.54 1.67
C VAL A 438 30.20 1.06 0.45
N THR A 439 28.93 1.43 0.63
CA THR A 439 28.10 1.92 -0.47
C THR A 439 28.67 3.20 -1.08
N LYS A 440 29.09 4.15 -0.24
CA LYS A 440 29.80 5.36 -0.66
C LYS A 440 31.06 5.04 -1.45
N LYS A 441 31.90 4.13 -0.95
CA LYS A 441 33.15 3.72 -1.63
C LYS A 441 32.87 3.17 -3.03
N LEU A 442 31.85 2.35 -3.19
CA LEU A 442 31.49 1.75 -4.48
C LEU A 442 30.90 2.79 -5.43
N LEU A 443 29.98 3.64 -4.98
CA LEU A 443 29.42 4.73 -5.80
C LEU A 443 30.47 5.79 -6.19
N ASP A 444 31.43 6.10 -5.31
CA ASP A 444 32.55 6.99 -5.62
C ASP A 444 33.56 6.35 -6.62
N SER A 445 33.55 5.02 -6.72
CA SER A 445 34.38 4.29 -7.69
C SER A 445 33.81 4.28 -9.11
N ALA A 446 32.52 4.56 -9.29
CA ALA A 446 31.86 4.57 -10.59
C ALA A 446 32.52 5.53 -11.58
N ARG A 447 32.63 5.10 -12.85
CA ARG A 447 33.25 5.84 -13.96
C ARG A 447 32.36 5.95 -15.19
N ARG A 448 31.39 5.06 -15.37
CA ARG A 448 30.53 4.95 -16.56
C ARG A 448 29.06 5.02 -16.21
N SER A 449 28.58 4.13 -15.35
CA SER A 449 27.15 3.97 -15.09
C SER A 449 26.84 3.48 -13.68
N ILE A 450 25.67 3.86 -13.18
CA ILE A 450 25.04 3.31 -11.97
C ILE A 450 23.59 2.97 -12.34
N VAL A 451 23.22 1.70 -12.22
CA VAL A 451 21.85 1.20 -12.44
C VAL A 451 21.27 0.76 -11.11
N ILE A 452 20.08 1.24 -10.76
CA ILE A 452 19.44 1.01 -9.45
C ILE A 452 18.02 0.51 -9.71
N GLY A 453 17.66 -0.62 -9.10
CA GLY A 453 16.27 -1.01 -8.85
C GLY A 453 16.07 -1.09 -7.35
N ILE A 454 15.21 -0.24 -6.79
CA ILE A 454 15.04 -0.13 -5.34
C ILE A 454 13.59 0.15 -4.96
N TYR A 455 13.15 -0.40 -3.83
CA TYR A 455 11.81 -0.16 -3.30
C TYR A 455 11.60 1.26 -2.77
N ASP A 456 12.43 1.69 -1.81
CA ASP A 456 12.37 3.04 -1.24
C ASP A 456 13.75 3.72 -1.23
N PHE A 457 13.72 5.03 -1.45
CA PHE A 457 14.89 5.89 -1.51
C PHE A 457 14.57 7.27 -0.95
N ASN A 458 14.96 7.50 0.31
CA ASN A 458 14.69 8.74 1.02
C ASN A 458 15.90 9.40 1.69
N ALA A 459 17.04 8.72 1.81
CA ALA A 459 18.25 9.28 2.40
C ALA A 459 18.90 10.36 1.50
N ASP A 460 18.85 11.63 1.91
CA ASP A 460 19.37 12.77 1.14
C ASP A 460 20.87 12.64 0.85
N TYR A 461 21.66 12.15 1.80
CA TYR A 461 23.09 11.95 1.60
C TYR A 461 23.39 10.89 0.54
N MET A 462 22.53 9.88 0.36
CA MET A 462 22.66 8.89 -0.72
C MET A 462 22.33 9.52 -2.08
N LYS A 463 21.31 10.40 -2.15
CA LYS A 463 21.05 11.21 -3.36
C LYS A 463 22.25 12.07 -3.73
N GLU A 464 22.91 12.70 -2.76
CA GLU A 464 24.12 13.48 -3.02
C GLU A 464 25.29 12.63 -3.53
N LEU A 465 25.41 11.35 -3.15
CA LEU A 465 26.39 10.44 -3.76
C LEU A 465 26.13 10.27 -5.26
N LEU A 466 24.87 10.08 -5.66
CA LEU A 466 24.49 9.98 -7.07
C LEU A 466 24.73 11.30 -7.82
N LYS A 467 24.32 12.44 -7.24
CA LYS A 467 24.54 13.76 -7.83
C LYS A 467 26.04 14.02 -8.03
N ARG A 468 26.90 13.61 -7.09
CA ARG A 468 28.37 13.67 -7.25
C ARG A 468 28.85 12.76 -8.37
N ALA A 469 28.32 11.54 -8.52
CA ALA A 469 28.67 10.66 -9.63
C ALA A 469 28.28 11.27 -10.99
N MET A 470 27.08 11.83 -11.10
CA MET A 470 26.59 12.51 -12.31
C MET A 470 27.46 13.73 -12.68
N ARG A 471 27.88 14.53 -11.69
CA ARG A 471 28.85 15.63 -11.90
C ARG A 471 30.22 15.14 -12.42
N ARG A 472 30.59 13.87 -12.17
CA ARG A 472 31.79 13.24 -12.76
C ARG A 472 31.56 12.64 -14.15
N GLY A 473 30.34 12.74 -14.70
CA GLY A 473 29.97 12.19 -16.02
C GLY A 473 29.47 10.75 -16.00
N VAL A 474 29.13 10.20 -14.82
CA VAL A 474 28.55 8.85 -14.68
C VAL A 474 27.05 8.91 -15.02
N SER A 475 26.56 8.00 -15.88
CA SER A 475 25.13 7.88 -16.13
C SER A 475 24.42 7.20 -14.97
N VAL A 476 23.20 7.65 -14.64
CA VAL A 476 22.40 7.06 -13.57
C VAL A 476 21.05 6.63 -14.13
N SER A 477 20.68 5.38 -13.88
CA SER A 477 19.36 4.82 -14.17
C SER A 477 18.73 4.34 -12.86
N LEU A 478 17.52 4.82 -12.53
CA LEU A 478 16.82 4.53 -11.28
C LEU A 478 15.41 4.01 -11.57
N MET A 479 15.14 2.77 -11.16
CA MET A 479 13.80 2.22 -11.03
C MET A 479 13.40 2.27 -9.56
N LEU A 480 12.26 2.90 -9.26
CA LEU A 480 11.76 3.07 -7.89
C LEU A 480 10.31 2.61 -7.81
N ASP A 481 9.96 1.89 -6.74
CA ASP A 481 8.56 1.61 -6.46
C ASP A 481 7.85 2.87 -5.92
N THR A 482 6.83 3.29 -6.64
CA THR A 482 6.01 4.48 -6.35
C THR A 482 4.57 4.11 -5.95
N ASN A 483 4.24 2.82 -5.76
CA ASN A 483 2.93 2.37 -5.27
C ASN A 483 2.49 3.10 -4.01
N HIS A 484 3.46 3.47 -3.20
CA HIS A 484 3.24 4.16 -1.96
C HIS A 484 3.84 5.56 -1.95
N SER A 485 4.44 6.06 -3.04
CA SER A 485 5.21 7.30 -3.00
C SER A 485 4.37 8.58 -3.21
N ASP A 486 4.42 9.47 -2.24
CA ASP A 486 4.69 10.89 -2.48
C ASP A 486 6.19 11.02 -2.78
N ASP A 487 6.55 11.45 -3.99
CA ASP A 487 7.95 11.70 -4.37
C ASP A 487 8.47 12.93 -3.61
N PRO A 488 9.51 12.81 -2.74
CA PRO A 488 10.16 13.97 -2.11
C PRO A 488 11.03 14.76 -3.11
N GLY A 489 10.89 14.50 -4.41
CA GLY A 489 11.66 15.12 -5.47
C GLY A 489 12.86 14.30 -5.91
N VAL A 490 13.00 13.01 -5.54
CA VAL A 490 14.11 12.15 -5.98
C VAL A 490 14.10 12.03 -7.50
N PHE A 491 12.95 11.71 -8.09
CA PHE A 491 12.81 11.61 -9.53
C PHE A 491 13.03 12.97 -10.18
N SER A 492 12.37 14.01 -9.66
CA SER A 492 12.50 15.38 -10.16
C SER A 492 13.96 15.86 -10.16
N GLU A 493 14.65 15.76 -9.02
CA GLU A 493 16.02 16.22 -8.83
C GLU A 493 17.00 15.45 -9.71
N LEU A 494 17.00 14.12 -9.65
CA LEU A 494 17.96 13.31 -10.40
C LEU A 494 17.71 13.41 -11.90
N SER A 495 16.45 13.40 -12.32
CA SER A 495 16.13 13.52 -13.74
C SER A 495 16.43 14.92 -14.28
N SER A 496 16.30 15.98 -13.47
CA SER A 496 16.75 17.34 -13.85
C SER A 496 18.26 17.44 -14.12
N LEU A 497 19.04 16.52 -13.55
CA LEU A 497 20.47 16.38 -13.77
C LEU A 497 20.82 15.39 -14.88
N GLY A 498 19.83 14.78 -15.53
CA GLY A 498 20.00 13.85 -16.65
C GLY A 498 19.98 12.36 -16.30
N ALA A 499 19.53 11.98 -15.10
CA ALA A 499 19.29 10.57 -14.78
C ALA A 499 18.06 10.03 -15.53
N THR A 500 18.07 8.73 -15.87
CA THR A 500 16.89 8.01 -16.36
C THR A 500 16.13 7.45 -15.17
N CYS A 501 15.00 8.06 -14.80
CA CYS A 501 14.16 7.57 -13.71
C CYS A 501 12.86 6.96 -14.25
N VAL A 502 12.52 5.76 -13.80
CA VAL A 502 11.34 5.00 -14.26
C VAL A 502 10.61 4.45 -13.04
N LYS A 503 9.28 4.56 -13.02
CA LYS A 503 8.47 3.93 -11.97
C LYS A 503 8.52 2.41 -12.13
N ALA A 504 8.52 1.67 -11.04
CA ALA A 504 8.53 0.23 -11.11
C ALA A 504 7.25 -0.33 -11.76
N PRO A 505 7.31 -1.52 -12.39
CA PRO A 505 6.15 -2.20 -12.97
C PRO A 505 5.19 -2.81 -11.94
N SER A 506 5.38 -2.52 -10.64
CA SER A 506 4.42 -2.74 -9.57
C SER A 506 3.56 -1.49 -9.31
N SER A 507 4.03 -0.30 -9.70
CA SER A 507 3.51 1.00 -9.26
C SER A 507 2.18 1.43 -9.89
N SER A 508 1.06 1.09 -9.27
CA SER A 508 -0.31 1.52 -9.61
C SER A 508 -0.51 3.04 -9.77
N ALA A 509 0.33 3.87 -9.14
CA ALA A 509 0.28 5.33 -9.27
C ALA A 509 0.81 5.79 -10.65
N GLY A 510 -0.05 5.77 -11.66
CA GLY A 510 0.23 6.26 -13.02
C GLY A 510 0.96 5.28 -13.94
N ASN A 511 1.11 4.02 -13.53
CA ASN A 511 1.53 2.93 -14.42
C ASN A 511 0.30 2.05 -14.72
N PRO A 512 -0.11 1.88 -16.00
CA PRO A 512 -1.27 1.05 -16.37
C PRO A 512 -1.03 -0.46 -16.21
N VAL A 513 0.13 -0.86 -15.68
CA VAL A 513 0.67 -2.21 -15.73
C VAL A 513 1.26 -2.57 -14.36
N ALA A 514 0.64 -3.52 -13.66
CA ALA A 514 1.14 -4.09 -12.41
C ALA A 514 1.55 -5.56 -12.62
N TYR A 515 2.83 -5.85 -12.83
CA TYR A 515 3.35 -7.23 -12.98
C TYR A 515 3.75 -7.89 -11.65
N PHE A 516 4.02 -7.08 -10.61
CA PHE A 516 4.44 -7.53 -9.28
C PHE A 516 3.62 -6.89 -8.19
N GLY A 517 3.48 -7.56 -7.04
CA GLY A 517 2.85 -6.98 -5.84
C GLY A 517 3.57 -5.70 -5.43
N ASN A 518 4.89 -5.82 -5.25
CA ASN A 518 5.83 -4.71 -5.08
C ASN A 518 7.12 -4.99 -5.86
N ALA A 519 7.85 -3.94 -6.22
CA ALA A 519 9.24 -3.99 -6.65
C ALA A 519 10.13 -3.76 -5.44
N HIS A 520 10.32 -4.84 -4.71
CA HIS A 520 10.94 -4.83 -3.39
C HIS A 520 12.44 -5.21 -3.42
N GLU A 521 13.03 -5.35 -4.61
CA GLU A 521 14.46 -5.56 -4.76
C GLU A 521 15.29 -4.34 -4.31
N LYS A 522 16.56 -4.57 -3.95
CA LYS A 522 17.56 -3.52 -3.74
C LYS A 522 18.83 -3.87 -4.49
N ILE A 523 18.77 -3.66 -5.80
CA ILE A 523 19.82 -3.97 -6.79
C ILE A 523 20.55 -2.68 -7.15
N ILE A 524 21.87 -2.67 -7.02
CA ILE A 524 22.72 -1.57 -7.48
C ILE A 524 23.85 -2.14 -8.32
N VAL A 525 23.96 -1.71 -9.57
CA VAL A 525 25.04 -2.12 -10.48
C VAL A 525 25.91 -0.91 -10.81
N VAL A 526 27.22 -1.03 -10.56
CA VAL A 526 28.22 -0.03 -10.88
C VAL A 526 29.04 -0.49 -12.08
N ASP A 527 29.06 0.35 -13.11
CA ASP A 527 29.84 0.20 -14.35
C ASP A 527 29.62 -1.12 -15.11
N ASP A 528 28.52 -1.84 -14.86
CA ASP A 528 28.30 -3.22 -15.36
C ASP A 528 29.43 -4.19 -14.95
N GLU A 529 30.10 -3.91 -13.84
CA GLU A 529 31.23 -4.69 -13.32
C GLU A 529 30.98 -5.16 -11.89
N ILE A 530 30.30 -4.34 -11.08
CA ILE A 530 30.02 -4.64 -9.68
C ILE A 530 28.52 -4.65 -9.49
N VAL A 531 27.98 -5.72 -8.93
CA VAL A 531 26.59 -5.75 -8.43
C VAL A 531 26.59 -5.71 -6.91
N MET A 532 25.69 -4.93 -6.34
CA MET A 532 25.37 -4.89 -4.93
C MET A 532 23.93 -5.38 -4.74
N ILE A 533 23.74 -6.28 -3.78
CA ILE A 533 22.43 -6.75 -3.31
C ILE A 533 22.35 -6.48 -1.82
N GLN A 534 21.25 -5.84 -1.38
CA GLN A 534 21.04 -5.41 0.00
C GLN A 534 19.71 -5.94 0.54
N SER A 535 19.63 -6.13 1.86
CA SER A 535 18.35 -6.36 2.56
C SER A 535 17.58 -5.05 2.80
N GLY A 536 18.32 -3.97 3.06
CA GLY A 536 17.79 -2.66 3.42
C GLY A 536 17.61 -1.72 2.22
N ASN A 537 16.67 -0.79 2.37
CA ASN A 537 16.38 0.29 1.42
C ASN A 537 17.48 1.37 1.45
N TRP A 538 17.34 2.43 0.64
CA TRP A 538 18.16 3.63 0.78
C TRP A 538 17.45 4.67 1.66
N SER A 539 17.20 4.26 2.90
CA SER A 539 16.61 5.10 3.95
C SER A 539 17.60 5.44 5.05
N GLU A 540 17.25 6.43 5.87
CA GLU A 540 18.10 6.86 6.98
C GLU A 540 18.37 5.76 8.00
N ASN A 541 17.40 4.86 8.21
CA ASN A 541 17.55 3.73 9.13
C ASN A 541 18.26 2.54 8.48
N SER A 542 18.11 2.31 7.17
CA SER A 542 18.73 1.16 6.48
C SER A 542 20.20 1.41 6.13
N VAL A 543 20.58 2.67 5.85
CA VAL A 543 21.95 3.07 5.49
C VAL A 543 22.37 4.31 6.30
N PRO A 544 22.32 4.27 7.64
CA PRO A 544 22.60 5.42 8.48
C PRO A 544 23.98 6.02 8.16
N PHE A 545 24.10 7.34 8.31
CA PHE A 545 25.29 8.11 7.91
C PHE A 545 26.49 7.85 8.84
N ASN A 546 27.04 6.65 8.75
CA ASN A 546 28.23 6.19 9.47
C ASN A 546 29.40 6.07 8.48
N GLU A 547 30.28 7.07 8.48
CA GLU A 547 31.38 7.16 7.50
C GLU A 547 32.50 6.12 7.71
N GLY A 548 32.59 5.53 8.91
CA GLY A 548 33.58 4.53 9.23
C GLY A 548 33.15 3.12 8.83
N ASP A 549 34.13 2.30 8.47
CA ASP A 549 33.94 0.89 8.12
C ASP A 549 34.13 0.02 9.38
N GLY A 550 33.05 -0.19 10.15
CA GLY A 550 33.10 -0.89 11.44
C GLY A 550 33.76 -0.09 12.56
N VAL A 551 33.89 1.23 12.38
CA VAL A 551 34.47 2.15 13.35
C VAL A 551 33.64 3.42 13.42
N VAL A 552 33.55 4.03 14.60
CA VAL A 552 32.83 5.30 14.74
C VAL A 552 33.70 6.45 14.27
N VAL A 553 33.23 7.19 13.26
CA VAL A 553 33.82 8.45 12.79
C VAL A 553 32.80 9.55 13.06
N GLY A 554 33.10 10.45 13.99
CA GLY A 554 32.14 11.47 14.43
C GLY A 554 31.12 10.90 15.42
N ALA A 555 29.84 11.20 15.20
CA ALA A 555 28.74 10.65 15.98
C ALA A 555 28.21 9.38 15.31
N PHE A 556 28.04 8.31 16.09
CA PHE A 556 27.41 7.09 15.60
C PHE A 556 25.91 7.31 15.41
N GLN A 557 25.42 6.95 14.23
CA GLN A 557 23.99 6.95 13.92
C GLN A 557 23.47 5.52 14.00
N ALA A 558 22.48 5.31 14.87
CA ALA A 558 21.79 4.04 14.95
C ALA A 558 20.96 3.77 13.69
N GLY A 559 20.67 2.50 13.41
CA GLY A 559 19.87 2.09 12.28
C GLY A 559 19.28 0.71 12.45
N ASN A 560 18.61 0.23 11.42
CA ASN A 560 18.13 -1.13 11.32
C ASN A 560 19.31 -2.10 11.25
N ARG A 561 19.08 -3.33 11.71
CA ARG A 561 19.95 -4.45 11.38
C ARG A 561 19.65 -4.89 9.95
N ASP A 562 20.54 -4.51 9.03
CA ASP A 562 20.52 -4.87 7.61
C ASP A 562 21.89 -5.37 7.16
N MET A 563 21.96 -6.01 5.98
CA MET A 563 23.20 -6.52 5.40
C MET A 563 23.26 -6.30 3.88
N GLY A 564 24.48 -6.43 3.34
CA GLY A 564 24.66 -6.42 1.89
C GLY A 564 25.89 -7.18 1.41
N LEU A 565 25.86 -7.51 0.13
CA LEU A 565 26.92 -8.14 -0.62
C LEU A 565 27.21 -7.32 -1.88
N ALA A 566 28.49 -7.02 -2.14
CA ALA A 566 28.94 -6.47 -3.40
C ALA A 566 29.90 -7.45 -4.09
N VAL A 567 29.63 -7.77 -5.35
CA VAL A 567 30.35 -8.78 -6.13
C VAL A 567 30.89 -8.14 -7.40
N HIS A 568 32.22 -8.16 -7.55
CA HIS A 568 32.88 -7.77 -8.78
C HIS A 568 32.81 -8.93 -9.78
N SER A 569 31.80 -8.92 -10.64
CA SER A 569 31.55 -9.92 -11.67
C SER A 569 30.74 -9.29 -12.79
N ARG A 570 31.33 -9.19 -13.99
CA ARG A 570 30.62 -8.70 -15.18
C ARG A 570 29.38 -9.54 -15.47
N ASP A 571 29.48 -10.86 -15.41
CA ASP A 571 28.34 -11.74 -15.70
C ASP A 571 27.15 -11.52 -14.77
N LEU A 572 27.40 -11.32 -13.46
CA LEU A 572 26.32 -11.00 -12.51
C LEU A 572 25.84 -9.55 -12.67
N ALA A 573 26.75 -8.60 -12.87
CA ALA A 573 26.42 -7.20 -13.09
C ALA A 573 25.53 -7.03 -14.34
N THR A 574 25.91 -7.63 -15.47
CA THR A 574 25.13 -7.65 -16.71
C THR A 574 23.78 -8.34 -16.52
N PHE A 575 23.72 -9.43 -15.77
CA PHE A 575 22.44 -10.10 -15.47
C PHE A 575 21.48 -9.15 -14.72
N PHE A 576 21.93 -8.54 -13.63
CA PHE A 576 21.08 -7.68 -12.81
C PHE A 576 20.78 -6.32 -13.48
N SER A 577 21.73 -5.74 -14.23
CA SER A 577 21.48 -4.52 -15.00
C SER A 577 20.47 -4.77 -16.12
N SER A 578 20.55 -5.94 -16.78
CA SER A 578 19.56 -6.37 -17.79
C SER A 578 18.20 -6.63 -17.17
N LEU A 579 18.13 -7.22 -15.97
CA LEU A 579 16.88 -7.45 -15.25
C LEU A 579 16.18 -6.13 -14.92
N VAL A 580 16.89 -5.17 -14.32
CA VAL A 580 16.35 -3.83 -14.02
C VAL A 580 15.91 -3.12 -15.29
N ALA A 581 16.73 -3.13 -16.34
CA ALA A 581 16.37 -2.50 -17.61
C ALA A 581 15.14 -3.16 -18.27
N ARG A 582 14.98 -4.48 -18.12
CA ARG A 582 13.82 -5.23 -18.62
C ARG A 582 12.56 -4.85 -17.86
N ASP A 583 12.64 -4.73 -16.55
CA ASP A 583 11.50 -4.35 -15.71
C ASP A 583 11.12 -2.87 -15.91
N MET A 584 12.08 -1.98 -16.17
CA MET A 584 11.82 -0.62 -16.65
C MET A 584 11.03 -0.61 -17.98
N ARG A 585 11.39 -1.47 -18.95
CA ARG A 585 10.64 -1.58 -20.22
C ARG A 585 9.21 -2.06 -19.99
N LEU A 586 9.03 -3.04 -19.11
CA LEU A 586 7.69 -3.51 -18.73
C LEU A 586 6.84 -2.38 -18.15
N ALA A 587 7.43 -1.54 -17.31
CA ALA A 587 6.75 -0.37 -16.73
C ALA A 587 6.36 0.69 -17.77
N LEU A 588 7.06 0.75 -18.91
CA LEU A 588 6.75 1.64 -20.03
C LEU A 588 5.77 1.02 -21.04
N GLY A 589 5.27 -0.19 -20.77
CA GLY A 589 4.37 -0.91 -21.68
C GLY A 589 5.06 -1.49 -22.92
N GLU A 590 6.39 -1.60 -22.89
CA GLU A 590 7.21 -2.07 -24.01
C GLU A 590 7.45 -3.58 -23.96
N ARG A 591 7.87 -4.14 -25.11
CA ARG A 591 8.33 -5.52 -25.16
C ARG A 591 9.64 -5.66 -24.38
N PRO A 592 9.78 -6.68 -23.51
CA PRO A 592 10.96 -6.85 -22.68
C PRO A 592 12.25 -7.12 -23.47
N ASP A 593 12.17 -7.47 -24.76
CA ASP A 593 13.32 -7.89 -25.59
C ASP A 593 13.76 -6.88 -26.68
N GLU A 594 13.19 -5.67 -26.71
CA GLU A 594 13.55 -4.60 -27.67
C GLU A 594 14.49 -3.54 -27.06
N ALA A 595 15.23 -2.80 -27.92
CA ALA A 595 16.19 -1.77 -27.49
C ALA A 595 15.47 -0.53 -26.89
N PRO A 596 16.06 0.11 -25.86
CA PRO A 596 15.34 1.05 -24.98
C PRO A 596 14.99 2.38 -25.68
N PRO A 597 13.77 2.91 -25.51
CA PRO A 597 13.43 4.27 -25.86
C PRO A 597 13.67 5.24 -24.69
N MET A 598 13.67 6.53 -25.04
CA MET A 598 13.95 7.67 -24.17
C MET A 598 12.69 8.55 -24.09
N LEU A 599 12.28 8.97 -22.88
CA LEU A 599 11.41 10.12 -22.46
C LEU A 599 10.51 9.69 -21.25
N ALA A 600 9.99 10.52 -20.33
CA ALA A 600 10.12 11.93 -19.95
C ALA A 600 9.65 12.10 -18.47
N LEU A 601 10.16 13.10 -17.75
CA LEU A 601 9.83 13.42 -16.35
C LEU A 601 8.38 13.86 -16.11
N VAL A 602 7.85 13.51 -14.93
CA VAL A 602 6.81 14.28 -14.21
C VAL A 602 7.15 14.29 -12.70
N ALA A 603 6.96 15.42 -12.02
CA ALA A 603 7.23 15.62 -10.59
C ALA A 603 6.01 16.18 -9.83
N SER A 604 5.78 15.77 -8.56
CA SER A 604 5.00 16.46 -7.49
C SER A 604 5.06 15.66 -6.15
N PRO A 605 4.58 16.15 -4.96
CA PRO A 605 5.46 16.42 -3.79
C PRO A 605 5.13 15.67 -2.47
N ALA A 606 6.20 15.46 -1.67
CA ALA A 606 6.36 15.47 -0.19
C ALA A 606 5.72 14.37 0.70
N SER A 607 6.59 13.68 1.46
CA SER A 607 6.40 12.46 2.26
C SER A 607 5.92 12.64 3.71
N GLU A 608 5.12 11.69 4.20
CA GLU A 608 4.92 11.46 5.63
C GLU A 608 6.17 10.86 6.29
N THR A 609 6.59 11.47 7.40
CA THR A 609 7.79 11.13 8.18
C THR A 609 7.37 11.00 9.64
N PHE A 610 7.80 9.95 10.33
CA PHE A 610 7.57 9.79 11.77
C PHE A 610 8.88 9.54 12.51
N PHE A 611 8.87 9.70 13.83
CA PHE A 611 10.05 9.54 14.68
C PHE A 611 9.96 8.20 15.43
N GLU A 612 10.97 7.35 15.24
CA GLU A 612 11.16 6.18 16.10
C GLU A 612 12.14 6.52 17.22
N ALA A 613 12.00 5.88 18.38
CA ALA A 613 13.00 6.02 19.43
C ALA A 613 14.35 5.55 18.88
N ALA A 614 15.38 6.41 18.99
CA ALA A 614 16.72 5.96 18.71
C ALA A 614 17.08 4.89 19.76
N PRO A 615 17.72 3.78 19.36
CA PRO A 615 18.29 2.85 20.31
C PRO A 615 19.10 3.60 21.37
N PRO A 616 18.81 3.41 22.67
CA PRO A 616 19.48 4.14 23.75
C PRO A 616 20.98 3.84 23.82
N GLU A 617 21.43 2.76 23.19
CA GLU A 617 22.79 2.26 23.25
C GLU A 617 23.31 1.94 21.84
N ALA A 618 24.55 2.34 21.55
CA ALA A 618 25.24 1.81 20.37
C ALA A 618 25.50 0.30 20.56
N PRO A 619 25.54 -0.51 19.48
CA PRO A 619 25.98 -1.89 19.59
C PRO A 619 27.35 -1.97 20.27
N GLU A 620 27.52 -2.91 21.21
CA GLU A 620 28.80 -3.09 21.93
C GLU A 620 29.97 -3.44 20.99
N GLN A 621 29.65 -4.01 19.83
CA GLN A 621 30.58 -4.38 18.78
C GLN A 621 30.09 -3.89 17.42
N LEU A 622 30.96 -3.21 16.68
CA LEU A 622 30.76 -2.86 15.27
C LEU A 622 31.60 -3.78 14.38
N PHE A 623 31.03 -4.18 13.25
CA PHE A 623 31.65 -5.05 12.27
C PHE A 623 32.17 -4.29 11.06
N SER A 624 33.49 -4.35 10.83
CA SER A 624 34.08 -3.88 9.58
C SER A 624 33.70 -4.80 8.43
N SER A 625 33.51 -4.23 7.25
CA SER A 625 33.25 -4.97 6.02
C SER A 625 34.37 -5.98 5.73
N LEU A 626 33.96 -7.17 5.31
CA LEU A 626 34.89 -8.19 4.85
C LEU A 626 35.05 -8.08 3.34
N THR A 627 36.28 -7.85 2.87
CA THR A 627 36.62 -7.98 1.44
C THR A 627 37.39 -9.27 1.18
N VAL A 628 36.79 -10.19 0.45
CA VAL A 628 37.42 -11.43 -0.02
C VAL A 628 37.86 -11.26 -1.47
N THR A 629 39.13 -11.60 -1.75
CA THR A 629 39.57 -11.90 -3.13
C THR A 629 39.78 -13.41 -3.21
N PRO A 630 38.87 -14.16 -3.84
CA PRO A 630 38.93 -15.61 -3.82
C PRO A 630 40.21 -16.16 -4.46
N SER A 631 40.85 -17.12 -3.79
CA SER A 631 41.99 -17.85 -4.36
C SER A 631 41.57 -18.89 -5.42
N ALA A 632 40.29 -19.27 -5.43
CA ALA A 632 39.64 -20.10 -6.42
C ALA A 632 38.24 -19.52 -6.74
N PRO A 633 37.68 -19.78 -7.94
CA PRO A 633 36.36 -19.26 -8.30
C PRO A 633 35.27 -19.69 -7.30
N VAL A 634 34.49 -18.73 -6.82
CA VAL A 634 33.36 -18.93 -5.89
C VAL A 634 32.08 -19.12 -6.69
N ARG A 635 31.27 -20.11 -6.30
CA ARG A 635 29.97 -20.33 -6.93
C ARG A 635 28.93 -19.39 -6.33
N ILE A 636 28.34 -18.54 -7.17
CA ILE A 636 27.34 -17.55 -6.78
C ILE A 636 26.11 -17.68 -7.68
N THR A 637 24.94 -17.91 -7.08
CA THR A 637 23.67 -18.05 -7.81
C THR A 637 22.84 -16.78 -7.67
N PRO A 638 22.40 -16.15 -8.77
CA PRO A 638 21.37 -15.12 -8.69
C PRO A 638 20.02 -15.74 -8.36
N VAL A 639 19.33 -15.19 -7.38
CA VAL A 639 18.05 -15.71 -6.88
C VAL A 639 17.01 -14.60 -6.91
N VAL A 640 15.91 -14.79 -7.65
CA VAL A 640 14.92 -13.76 -7.95
C VAL A 640 13.49 -14.32 -7.78
N THR A 641 12.59 -13.51 -7.23
CA THR A 641 11.12 -13.78 -7.19
C THR A 641 10.45 -13.02 -8.33
N PRO A 642 9.50 -13.61 -9.10
CA PRO A 642 8.83 -14.91 -8.92
C PRO A 642 9.46 -16.10 -9.69
N GLU A 643 10.75 -16.05 -10.02
CA GLU A 643 11.42 -17.03 -10.87
C GLU A 643 11.91 -18.25 -10.10
N ASN A 644 13.05 -18.15 -9.41
CA ASN A 644 13.75 -19.30 -8.82
C ASN A 644 13.89 -19.25 -7.30
N PHE A 645 13.39 -18.20 -6.61
CA PHE A 645 13.60 -18.03 -5.17
C PHE A 645 13.08 -19.20 -4.32
N HIS A 646 11.76 -19.44 -4.34
CA HIS A 646 11.14 -20.47 -3.51
C HIS A 646 11.76 -21.88 -3.69
N PRO A 647 11.93 -22.41 -4.93
CA PRO A 647 12.57 -23.72 -5.09
C PRO A 647 14.04 -23.74 -4.67
N THR A 648 14.79 -22.65 -4.89
CA THR A 648 16.21 -22.55 -4.47
C THR A 648 16.32 -22.55 -2.94
N LEU A 649 15.52 -21.73 -2.26
CA LEU A 649 15.50 -21.65 -0.80
C LEU A 649 15.11 -22.98 -0.17
N ARG A 650 14.07 -23.63 -0.69
CA ARG A 650 13.65 -24.97 -0.25
C ARG A 650 14.78 -25.99 -0.36
N SER A 651 15.54 -25.97 -1.46
CA SER A 651 16.68 -26.86 -1.63
C SER A 651 17.82 -26.55 -0.65
N LEU A 652 18.05 -25.26 -0.37
CA LEU A 652 19.06 -24.82 0.58
C LEU A 652 18.72 -25.26 2.01
N LEU A 653 17.48 -25.02 2.47
CA LEU A 653 17.03 -25.38 3.81
C LEU A 653 17.12 -26.88 4.07
N ARG A 654 16.68 -27.71 3.12
CA ARG A 654 16.80 -29.19 3.22
C ARG A 654 18.24 -29.70 3.27
N SER A 655 19.20 -28.89 2.84
CA SER A 655 20.61 -29.29 2.79
C SER A 655 21.38 -28.95 4.06
N ALA A 656 20.74 -28.31 5.05
CA ALA A 656 21.35 -28.00 6.33
C ALA A 656 21.60 -29.30 7.12
N ALA A 657 22.81 -29.43 7.66
CA ALA A 657 23.24 -30.65 8.36
C ALA A 657 23.87 -30.38 9.73
N ARG A 658 24.45 -29.20 9.94
CA ARG A 658 25.15 -28.80 11.18
C ARG A 658 24.56 -27.55 11.80
N SER A 659 24.34 -26.51 11.00
CA SER A 659 23.81 -25.24 11.51
C SER A 659 22.92 -24.55 10.48
N LEU A 660 21.85 -23.94 10.97
CA LEU A 660 20.94 -23.10 10.20
C LEU A 660 20.66 -21.84 11.01
N ARG A 661 21.14 -20.69 10.49
CA ARG A 661 20.89 -19.37 11.06
C ARG A 661 19.99 -18.58 10.12
N ILE A 662 18.89 -18.06 10.61
CA ILE A 662 17.91 -17.30 9.83
C ILE A 662 17.66 -15.98 10.55
N GLU A 663 17.88 -14.86 9.88
CA GLU A 663 17.50 -13.55 10.38
C GLU A 663 16.53 -12.91 9.39
N GLN A 664 15.32 -12.62 9.87
CA GLN A 664 14.21 -12.15 9.06
C GLN A 664 13.51 -10.97 9.73
N GLN A 665 13.00 -10.04 8.93
CA GLN A 665 12.15 -8.98 9.47
C GLN A 665 10.90 -9.60 10.13
N TYR A 666 10.27 -10.57 9.46
CA TYR A 666 9.17 -11.36 9.99
C TYR A 666 9.06 -12.71 9.28
N ILE A 667 8.31 -13.64 9.89
CA ILE A 667 7.88 -14.91 9.29
C ILE A 667 6.35 -15.01 9.45
N ARG A 668 5.60 -14.97 8.34
CA ARG A 668 4.12 -15.03 8.35
C ARG A 668 3.65 -16.49 8.39
N GLY A 669 3.45 -17.02 9.60
CA GLY A 669 2.83 -18.33 9.81
C GLY A 669 1.40 -18.41 9.27
N GLY A 670 0.90 -19.63 8.99
CA GLY A 670 -0.43 -19.84 8.40
C GLY A 670 -0.50 -19.69 6.88
N GLN A 671 0.59 -19.31 6.22
CA GLN A 671 0.68 -19.15 4.78
C GLN A 671 1.38 -20.35 4.12
N GLU A 672 0.74 -20.99 3.13
CA GLU A 672 1.20 -22.26 2.54
C GLU A 672 2.66 -22.23 2.06
N ALA A 673 3.05 -21.16 1.37
CA ALA A 673 4.41 -21.01 0.85
C ALA A 673 5.47 -20.91 1.96
N VAL A 674 5.14 -20.27 3.08
CA VAL A 674 6.00 -20.11 4.26
C VAL A 674 6.03 -21.43 5.04
N GLU A 675 4.88 -22.06 5.27
CA GLU A 675 4.79 -23.35 5.95
C GLU A 675 5.58 -24.44 5.22
N ALA A 676 5.65 -24.39 3.89
CA ALA A 676 6.50 -25.28 3.11
C ALA A 676 8.01 -25.13 3.41
N LEU A 677 8.47 -23.91 3.75
CA LEU A 677 9.85 -23.66 4.17
C LEU A 677 10.10 -24.21 5.58
N LEU A 678 9.18 -23.93 6.51
CA LEU A 678 9.26 -24.42 7.90
C LEU A 678 9.26 -25.95 7.96
N HIS A 679 8.43 -26.59 7.14
CA HIS A 679 8.43 -28.03 6.98
C HIS A 679 9.75 -28.59 6.42
N ASP A 680 10.39 -27.89 5.48
CA ASP A 680 11.71 -28.30 4.97
C ASP A 680 12.82 -28.16 6.02
N ILE A 681 12.72 -27.19 6.95
CA ILE A 681 13.61 -27.07 8.12
C ILE A 681 13.37 -28.24 9.10
N SER A 682 12.12 -28.50 9.44
CA SER A 682 11.72 -29.59 10.34
C SER A 682 12.25 -30.93 9.83
N ARG A 683 12.12 -31.20 8.52
CA ARG A 683 12.70 -32.38 7.88
C ARG A 683 14.23 -32.42 7.90
N ALA A 684 14.90 -31.28 7.78
CA ALA A 684 16.36 -31.22 7.88
C ALA A 684 16.82 -31.59 9.31
N ARG A 685 16.06 -31.15 10.33
CA ARG A 685 16.27 -31.51 11.74
C ARG A 685 16.02 -33.00 11.99
N GLU A 686 14.93 -33.55 11.46
CA GLU A 686 14.65 -35.00 11.54
C GLU A 686 15.77 -35.85 10.93
N ALA A 687 16.32 -35.41 9.79
CA ALA A 687 17.42 -36.11 9.11
C ALA A 687 18.77 -35.92 9.82
N ASN A 688 18.95 -34.81 10.54
CA ASN A 688 20.19 -34.45 11.23
C ASN A 688 19.85 -34.01 12.66
N PRO A 689 19.72 -34.94 13.63
CA PRO A 689 19.29 -34.62 14.99
C PRO A 689 20.20 -33.62 15.73
N GLU A 690 21.46 -33.48 15.31
CA GLU A 690 22.44 -32.53 15.87
C GLU A 690 22.43 -31.16 15.15
N LEU A 691 21.52 -30.93 14.19
CA LEU A 691 21.38 -29.66 13.49
C LEU A 691 20.95 -28.56 14.46
N VAL A 692 21.80 -27.55 14.63
CA VAL A 692 21.49 -26.37 15.43
C VAL A 692 20.72 -25.36 14.59
N ILE A 693 19.50 -25.02 15.00
CA ILE A 693 18.64 -24.06 14.32
C ILE A 693 18.54 -22.80 15.20
N ARG A 694 18.78 -21.64 14.59
CA ARG A 694 18.62 -20.33 15.25
C ARG A 694 17.91 -19.36 14.34
N ILE A 695 16.84 -18.76 14.83
CA ILE A 695 15.98 -17.83 14.11
C ILE A 695 15.90 -16.51 14.88
N ILE A 696 16.25 -15.40 14.24
CA ILE A 696 16.05 -14.06 14.79
C ILE A 696 14.96 -13.37 13.96
N VAL A 697 13.98 -12.80 14.66
CA VAL A 697 12.89 -12.02 14.05
C VAL A 697 12.69 -10.68 14.75
N SER A 698 12.12 -9.71 14.03
CA SER A 698 11.74 -8.45 14.65
C SER A 698 10.50 -8.62 15.54
N PRO A 699 10.51 -8.16 16.80
CA PRO A 699 9.29 -8.13 17.61
C PRO A 699 8.27 -7.11 17.08
N LYS A 700 8.71 -6.12 16.29
CA LYS A 700 7.87 -5.03 15.76
C LYS A 700 6.71 -5.51 14.88
N TYR A 701 6.94 -6.58 14.10
CA TYR A 701 5.97 -7.08 13.11
C TYR A 701 5.24 -8.35 13.56
N LEU A 702 5.40 -8.73 14.82
CA LEU A 702 4.77 -9.89 15.44
C LEU A 702 3.76 -9.42 16.49
N THR A 703 2.70 -8.76 16.03
CA THR A 703 1.58 -8.25 16.83
C THR A 703 0.28 -8.99 16.48
N GLY A 704 -0.71 -8.95 17.38
CA GLY A 704 -2.07 -9.49 17.13
C GLY A 704 -2.10 -10.92 16.55
N ALA A 705 -2.87 -11.10 15.47
CA ALA A 705 -3.02 -12.38 14.79
C ALA A 705 -1.70 -12.89 14.18
N ASN A 706 -0.84 -11.99 13.70
CA ASN A 706 0.47 -12.36 13.13
C ASN A 706 1.39 -12.97 14.18
N ARG A 707 1.35 -12.46 15.41
CA ARG A 707 2.05 -13.07 16.56
C ARG A 707 1.55 -14.50 16.79
N THR A 708 0.24 -14.66 16.91
CA THR A 708 -0.40 -15.96 17.18
C THR A 708 -0.03 -16.99 16.12
N ARG A 709 -0.19 -16.64 14.84
CA ARG A 709 0.16 -17.52 13.71
C ARG A 709 1.65 -17.88 13.66
N PHE A 710 2.53 -16.95 14.03
CA PHE A 710 3.96 -17.23 14.13
C PHE A 710 4.25 -18.30 15.18
N PHE A 711 3.74 -18.14 16.41
CA PHE A 711 3.93 -19.13 17.49
C PHE A 711 3.30 -20.48 17.14
N GLU A 712 2.07 -20.50 16.61
CA GLU A 712 1.42 -21.73 16.14
C GLU A 712 2.24 -22.45 15.08
N ALA A 713 2.86 -21.71 14.15
CA ALA A 713 3.73 -22.30 13.14
C ALA A 713 5.03 -22.84 13.76
N MET A 714 5.67 -22.10 14.68
CA MET A 714 6.87 -22.57 15.37
C MET A 714 6.58 -23.85 16.18
N GLU A 715 5.43 -23.93 16.85
CA GLU A 715 5.00 -25.13 17.56
C GLU A 715 4.70 -26.30 16.60
N ARG A 716 3.92 -26.04 15.54
CA ARG A 716 3.52 -27.05 14.55
C ARG A 716 4.71 -27.74 13.88
N PHE A 717 5.79 -27.02 13.66
CA PHE A 717 6.99 -27.53 12.98
C PHE A 717 8.13 -27.92 13.93
N ASP A 718 7.85 -28.01 15.24
CA ASP A 718 8.82 -28.35 16.28
C ASP A 718 10.05 -27.43 16.28
N LEU A 719 9.80 -26.13 16.15
CA LEU A 719 10.80 -25.06 16.22
C LEU A 719 10.64 -24.22 17.50
N ALA A 720 9.51 -24.34 18.21
CA ALA A 720 9.31 -23.73 19.51
C ALA A 720 10.04 -24.47 20.65
N PHE A 721 10.30 -25.77 20.48
CA PHE A 721 11.05 -26.58 21.43
C PHE A 721 12.54 -26.22 21.38
N ASP A 722 13.20 -26.03 22.54
CA ASP A 722 14.64 -25.69 22.69
C ASP A 722 15.09 -24.22 22.43
N ASP A 723 14.22 -23.20 22.53
CA ASP A 723 14.56 -21.77 22.34
C ASP A 723 15.23 -21.46 20.98
N ASN A 724 14.81 -22.14 19.89
CA ASN A 724 15.42 -21.95 18.56
C ASN A 724 15.14 -20.58 17.92
N PHE A 725 14.32 -19.73 18.53
CA PHE A 725 14.08 -18.38 18.04
C PHE A 725 14.21 -17.31 19.12
N ARG A 726 14.62 -16.11 18.70
CA ARG A 726 14.77 -14.91 19.54
C ARG A 726 14.24 -13.65 18.86
N PHE A 727 13.91 -12.66 19.67
CA PHE A 727 13.53 -11.32 19.20
C PHE A 727 14.73 -10.39 19.21
N LEU A 728 15.07 -9.79 18.07
CA LEU A 728 16.21 -8.86 17.98
C LEU A 728 16.04 -7.70 18.98
N SER A 729 17.14 -7.36 19.65
CA SER A 729 17.18 -6.25 20.61
C SER A 729 16.85 -4.91 19.95
N ARG A 730 15.83 -4.23 20.48
CA ARG A 730 15.51 -2.83 20.13
C ARG A 730 16.32 -1.81 20.94
N SER A 731 17.19 -2.27 21.84
CA SER A 731 18.08 -1.40 22.61
C SER A 731 19.33 -0.98 21.82
N HIS A 732 19.72 -1.78 20.82
CA HIS A 732 20.90 -1.56 19.99
C HIS A 732 20.58 -1.29 18.51
N PHE A 733 19.41 -1.74 18.04
CA PHE A 733 18.96 -1.58 16.66
C PHE A 733 17.56 -0.97 16.63
N VAL A 734 17.27 -0.20 15.59
CA VAL A 734 15.91 0.36 15.37
C VAL A 734 14.90 -0.78 15.24
N HIS A 735 15.23 -1.80 14.46
CA HIS A 735 14.70 -3.17 14.53
C HIS A 735 15.44 -4.10 13.54
N CYS A 736 15.05 -5.37 13.48
CA CYS A 736 15.53 -6.34 12.48
C CYS A 736 14.85 -6.09 11.13
N HIS A 737 15.62 -5.65 10.14
CA HIS A 737 15.16 -5.51 8.75
C HIS A 737 15.92 -6.44 7.78
N ASN A 738 16.65 -7.41 8.32
CA ASN A 738 17.46 -8.32 7.55
C ASN A 738 16.65 -9.43 6.86
N LYS A 739 17.25 -10.05 5.84
CA LYS A 739 16.78 -11.26 5.17
C LYS A 739 17.98 -12.16 4.85
N LEU A 740 18.56 -12.70 5.92
CA LEU A 740 19.79 -13.51 5.90
C LEU A 740 19.46 -14.96 6.23
N ILE A 741 20.03 -15.88 5.45
CA ILE A 741 20.08 -17.30 5.79
C ILE A 741 21.52 -17.80 5.64
N VAL A 742 22.08 -18.39 6.70
CA VAL A 742 23.39 -19.04 6.69
C VAL A 742 23.23 -20.52 6.98
N VAL A 743 23.76 -21.36 6.10
CA VAL A 743 23.70 -22.82 6.21
C VAL A 743 25.10 -23.39 6.37
N ASP A 744 25.29 -24.15 7.44
CA ASP A 744 26.48 -24.91 7.82
C ASP A 744 27.78 -24.09 7.87
N GLU A 745 27.68 -22.75 7.97
CA GLU A 745 28.81 -21.80 7.83
C GLU A 745 29.57 -21.95 6.51
N GLU A 746 28.91 -22.47 5.47
CA GLU A 746 29.48 -22.69 4.15
C GLU A 746 28.76 -21.89 3.07
N ARG A 747 27.48 -21.61 3.28
CA ARG A 747 26.58 -21.04 2.29
C ARG A 747 25.77 -19.91 2.91
N VAL A 748 25.63 -18.81 2.19
CA VAL A 748 24.78 -17.67 2.58
C VAL A 748 23.80 -17.32 1.46
N LEU A 749 22.53 -17.17 1.80
CA LEU A 749 21.54 -16.49 0.98
C LEU A 749 21.25 -15.14 1.63
N LEU A 750 21.44 -14.05 0.87
CA LEU A 750 21.18 -12.69 1.31
C LEU A 750 20.51 -11.89 0.20
N GLY A 751 19.46 -11.14 0.57
CA GLY A 751 18.76 -10.24 -0.34
C GLY A 751 17.56 -9.58 0.32
N SER A 752 16.46 -9.44 -0.43
CA SER A 752 15.32 -8.61 -0.03
C SER A 752 14.06 -9.39 0.41
N GLN A 753 14.02 -10.71 0.18
CA GLN A 753 12.81 -11.54 0.39
C GLN A 753 12.45 -11.75 1.87
N ASN A 754 11.38 -11.10 2.32
CA ASN A 754 10.69 -11.43 3.56
C ASN A 754 9.92 -12.77 3.46
N TRP A 755 9.68 -13.43 4.58
CA TRP A 755 8.93 -14.70 4.61
C TRP A 755 7.42 -14.44 4.71
N SER A 756 6.84 -14.05 3.58
CA SER A 756 5.41 -13.94 3.30
C SER A 756 5.10 -14.53 1.93
N THR A 757 3.83 -14.84 1.66
CA THR A 757 3.37 -15.31 0.34
C THR A 757 3.80 -14.34 -0.76
N THR A 758 3.70 -13.03 -0.51
CA THR A 758 4.06 -11.99 -1.47
C THR A 758 5.56 -11.92 -1.73
N GLY A 759 6.39 -11.87 -0.69
CA GLY A 759 7.86 -11.88 -0.83
C GLY A 759 8.41 -13.17 -1.46
N LEU A 760 7.75 -14.30 -1.18
CA LEU A 760 8.15 -15.61 -1.71
C LEU A 760 7.72 -15.86 -3.16
N LEU A 761 6.57 -15.32 -3.59
CA LEU A 761 5.92 -15.75 -4.83
C LEU A 761 5.55 -14.65 -5.83
N SER A 762 5.42 -13.38 -5.44
CA SER A 762 4.80 -12.37 -6.31
C SER A 762 5.46 -10.99 -6.34
N ASN A 763 6.25 -10.61 -5.33
CA ASN A 763 7.08 -9.41 -5.40
C ASN A 763 8.23 -9.62 -6.40
N ARG A 764 8.73 -8.54 -6.98
CA ARG A 764 10.06 -8.53 -7.60
C ARG A 764 11.06 -8.36 -6.48
N GLU A 765 11.93 -9.35 -6.31
CA GLU A 765 12.88 -9.44 -5.21
C GLU A 765 14.20 -10.01 -5.71
N ALA A 766 15.31 -9.70 -5.06
CA ALA A 766 16.63 -10.17 -5.49
C ALA A 766 17.52 -10.60 -4.30
N SER A 767 18.22 -11.72 -4.50
CA SER A 767 19.12 -12.36 -3.55
C SER A 767 20.35 -12.93 -4.27
N LEU A 768 21.42 -13.16 -3.52
CA LEU A 768 22.57 -13.97 -3.93
C LEU A 768 22.72 -15.16 -2.99
N LEU A 769 22.81 -16.37 -3.57
CA LEU A 769 23.30 -17.56 -2.87
C LEU A 769 24.80 -17.69 -3.14
N VAL A 770 25.61 -17.48 -2.10
CA VAL A 770 27.08 -17.55 -2.16
C VAL A 770 27.58 -18.79 -1.43
N GLU A 771 28.31 -19.65 -2.13
CA GLU A 771 28.94 -20.85 -1.57
C GLU A 771 30.40 -20.54 -1.19
N HIS A 772 30.61 -19.92 -0.03
CA HIS A 772 31.94 -19.55 0.46
C HIS A 772 32.01 -19.46 1.99
N ALA A 773 32.75 -20.38 2.60
CA ALA A 773 32.85 -20.51 4.06
C ALA A 773 33.32 -19.24 4.78
N GLY A 774 34.29 -18.49 4.22
CA GLY A 774 34.76 -17.26 4.86
C GLY A 774 33.72 -16.13 4.89
N ILE A 775 32.78 -16.11 3.93
CA ILE A 775 31.71 -15.11 3.88
C ILE A 775 30.56 -15.57 4.78
N ALA A 776 30.23 -16.86 4.74
CA ALA A 776 29.24 -17.46 5.62
C ALA A 776 29.65 -17.33 7.10
N ALA A 777 30.93 -17.55 7.45
CA ALA A 777 31.46 -17.36 8.78
C ALA A 777 31.40 -15.89 9.25
N TYR A 778 31.62 -14.93 8.34
CA TYR A 778 31.47 -13.51 8.66
C TYR A 778 30.04 -13.16 9.08
N PHE A 779 29.05 -13.57 8.28
CA PHE A 779 27.65 -13.33 8.62
C PHE A 779 27.18 -14.17 9.81
N ALA A 780 27.67 -15.40 9.99
CA ALA A 780 27.40 -16.20 11.18
C ALA A 780 27.94 -15.52 12.46
N GLY A 781 29.11 -14.90 12.40
CA GLY A 781 29.68 -14.16 13.53
C GLY A 781 28.86 -12.92 13.91
N ILE A 782 28.32 -12.19 12.92
CA ILE A 782 27.38 -11.09 13.18
C ILE A 782 26.10 -11.64 13.81
N PHE A 783 25.52 -12.67 13.20
CA PHE A 783 24.31 -13.33 13.69
C PHE A 783 24.47 -13.82 15.13
N ASP A 784 25.61 -14.41 15.50
CA ASP A 784 25.82 -14.94 16.84
C ASP A 784 25.90 -13.81 17.89
N VAL A 785 26.44 -12.64 17.54
CA VAL A 785 26.39 -11.44 18.41
C VAL A 785 24.95 -10.92 18.51
N ASP A 786 24.24 -10.82 17.39
CA ASP A 786 22.83 -10.41 17.39
C ASP A 786 21.97 -11.38 18.22
N TRP A 787 22.24 -12.68 18.13
CA TRP A 787 21.58 -13.73 18.90
C TRP A 787 21.77 -13.53 20.39
N ASP A 788 23.01 -13.26 20.83
CA ASP A 788 23.33 -13.05 22.24
C ASP A 788 22.70 -11.77 22.81
N LEU A 789 22.54 -10.72 21.98
CA LEU A 789 21.82 -9.50 22.34
C LEU A 789 20.29 -9.69 22.34
N SER A 790 19.78 -10.70 21.62
CA SER A 790 18.35 -10.91 21.42
C SER A 790 17.65 -11.55 22.62
N ALA A 791 16.38 -11.19 22.83
CA ALA A 791 15.58 -11.74 23.92
C ALA A 791 15.04 -13.15 23.57
N PRO A 792 14.98 -14.10 24.54
CA PRO A 792 14.38 -15.43 24.34
C PRO A 792 12.93 -15.39 23.86
N GLY A 793 12.52 -16.41 23.12
CA GLY A 793 11.16 -16.57 22.60
C GLY A 793 10.07 -16.71 23.68
N ASP A 794 10.45 -17.20 24.86
CA ASP A 794 9.57 -17.50 26.01
C ASP A 794 9.33 -16.33 26.97
N ALA A 795 9.97 -15.16 26.78
CA ALA A 795 9.75 -14.03 27.67
C ALA A 795 8.28 -13.54 27.59
N PRO A 796 7.49 -13.61 28.69
CA PRO A 796 6.26 -12.85 28.77
C PRO A 796 6.60 -11.37 28.57
N PRO A 797 5.74 -10.57 27.93
CA PRO A 797 6.00 -9.16 27.70
C PRO A 797 6.30 -8.38 28.99
N ASP A 798 5.96 -8.91 30.16
CA ASP A 798 6.13 -8.27 31.46
C ASP A 798 7.60 -8.04 31.88
N VAL A 799 8.59 -8.62 31.19
CA VAL A 799 10.03 -8.36 31.43
C VAL A 799 10.58 -7.27 30.51
N LEU A 800 9.84 -6.88 29.47
CA LEU A 800 10.08 -5.62 28.76
C LEU A 800 9.10 -4.63 29.35
N GLY A 801 9.56 -3.62 30.09
CA GLY A 801 8.68 -2.56 30.59
C GLY A 801 7.82 -2.00 29.44
N MET A 802 6.61 -2.54 29.30
CA MET A 802 5.61 -2.12 28.33
C MET A 802 4.93 -0.89 28.93
N ASP A 803 5.68 0.19 29.02
CA ASP A 803 5.08 1.49 28.78
C ASP A 803 4.76 1.54 27.29
N MET A 804 3.47 1.36 27.01
CA MET A 804 2.84 1.74 25.76
C MET A 804 3.34 3.13 25.34
N PHE A 805 3.97 3.23 24.16
CA PHE A 805 4.22 4.48 23.40
C PHE A 805 4.16 5.76 24.24
N GLU A 806 5.17 6.02 25.09
CA GLU A 806 5.44 7.42 25.42
C GLU A 806 5.88 8.08 24.11
N LEU A 807 5.08 9.02 23.59
CA LEU A 807 5.58 10.00 22.63
C LEU A 807 6.87 10.59 23.21
N PRO A 808 7.98 10.68 22.43
CA PRO A 808 9.22 11.24 22.92
C PRO A 808 8.94 12.58 23.60
N ARG A 809 9.44 12.78 24.80
CA ARG A 809 9.25 14.04 25.52
C ARG A 809 10.06 15.12 24.79
N ALA A 810 9.70 16.39 24.92
CA ALA A 810 10.44 17.50 24.30
C ALA A 810 11.96 17.49 24.66
N GLU A 811 12.33 16.84 25.77
CA GLU A 811 13.70 16.64 26.23
C GLU A 811 14.48 15.55 25.44
N ASP A 812 13.79 14.60 24.80
CA ASP A 812 14.39 13.52 24.00
C ASP A 812 14.82 14.00 22.61
N PHE A 813 14.06 14.95 22.02
CA PHE A 813 14.41 15.65 20.78
C PHE A 813 15.65 16.54 20.92
N THR A 814 15.91 17.08 22.12
CA THR A 814 17.05 17.96 22.38
C THR A 814 18.35 17.20 22.70
N ARG A 815 18.30 15.87 22.87
CA ARG A 815 19.45 15.00 23.15
C ARG A 815 19.81 14.01 22.03
N GLY A 816 19.08 14.01 20.92
CA GLY A 816 19.30 13.08 19.80
C GLY A 816 18.73 11.67 20.01
N GLY A 817 17.70 11.52 20.86
CA GLY A 817 17.10 10.23 21.21
C GLY A 817 16.04 9.69 20.24
N VAL A 818 15.97 10.21 19.01
CA VAL A 818 15.00 9.78 17.99
C VAL A 818 15.68 9.62 16.63
N VAL A 819 15.32 8.58 15.89
CA VAL A 819 15.69 8.37 14.48
C VAL A 819 14.48 8.63 13.57
N LEU A 820 14.75 9.12 12.37
CA LEU A 820 13.73 9.44 11.38
C LEU A 820 13.32 8.16 10.64
N SER A 821 12.04 7.83 10.64
CA SER A 821 11.50 6.61 10.04
C SER A 821 10.32 6.92 9.14
N ARG A 822 10.10 6.08 8.12
CA ARG A 822 8.93 6.15 7.23
C ARG A 822 8.24 4.80 7.18
N THR A 823 6.92 4.80 7.03
CA THR A 823 6.12 3.54 7.02
C THR A 823 6.52 2.67 5.83
N ARG A 824 7.00 3.31 4.77
CA ARG A 824 7.48 2.72 3.51
C ARG A 824 8.80 1.98 3.63
N ASP A 825 9.64 2.29 4.62
CA ASP A 825 10.91 1.59 4.79
C ASP A 825 10.71 0.09 5.07
N TYR A 826 9.49 -0.34 5.44
CA TYR A 826 9.22 -1.63 6.07
C TYR A 826 7.99 -2.40 5.57
N ASN A 827 7.19 -1.80 4.69
CA ASN A 827 5.94 -2.39 4.21
C ASN A 827 6.19 -3.27 2.99
N ASP A 828 5.99 -4.58 3.17
CA ASP A 828 5.76 -5.55 2.09
C ASP A 828 4.28 -5.92 2.17
N VAL A 829 3.42 -5.19 1.45
CA VAL A 829 1.98 -5.51 1.38
C VAL A 829 1.71 -6.35 0.14
#